data_AF-A0A957GBW2-F1
#
_entry.id   AF-A0A957GBW2-F1
#
_cell.length_a   1.000
_cell.length_b   1.000
_cell.length_c   1.000
_cell.angle_alpha   90.00
_cell.angle_beta   90.00
_cell.angle_gamma   90.00
#
_symmetry.space_group_name_H-M   'P 1'
#
loop_
_entity.id
_entity.type
_entity.pdbx_description
1 polymer ?
#
loop_
_entity_poly.entity_id
_entity_poly.type
_entity_poly.pdbx_seq_one_letter_code
_entity_poly.pdbx_strand_id
1 'polypeptide(L)'
;MSQSFAITTATNNLAITAGERRNVSFTVSNISQAAVRGRVAVVPQGETPAGWFALIGEAERDFVAAENEQFTYEIVVPPETPSGRHLFSARIVNVDIDKIEEDFADSPVVALDVTAVAKPKKFPWWIVAVIAAVVLLVVIAVTAFVLTRKPAVVASIAAVPDPVTAGTLLGYTVTVSNTGSATAHHVVFTDTIPAGVTLVGADERCTPTEMGDRVVCRAEELPRNETLAYSLAVAVSGSARNDIENQIALATDQTDPEEGPAIFRATTGLAVETSLRLEFMASASTTKVGEAVGFTAVISNTGPSDATGIVLTYVIPAGTTLSNIPESCDENPAGELVCALGSLGQQSEASLSFTLTPGGGTIGTLNNEVTVTSVEATAEPVVVPLTVAAASGLTLVVEEPAVSEEAFLTNEAVTFRLRASNNAMLNSGEAALSYQLPANVNFDVSQADLVVGVRDCTRELAARSVTCNLGVLAPGDSQVIELHLIPTAEGTTNHTFRVQEGVFGEVDATYALLATGMDVCASGCPFNSILTAVNAAPAGDTVGIGPGTYLENVAINKNLVLQGSRAGQTIVDGKGVQRVFSIAAGAEVTMNRLVIQNGLAAYEAGSITLVPTPGADGGGVLNMGTLVMNRCLVRNNRAGDGFPGVTFGPAGGAGGRGGHGGGIFNGGTLVLNDSRVANNQAGNGGIGAVGFFDPFFSYPGGAGGEGGSGGGVYTSGGYTNNNSVLEGNAAGFGGVGGPGSFPGAPGAAGQGPDFYNSRIVFDPGLFEIQEFAPLVPFDPSLFEENGGGE
;
A
#
# COMPACT_ATOMS: atom_id res chain seq x y z
N MET A 1 -99.28 23.60 148.81
CA MET A 1 -99.45 22.40 147.96
C MET A 1 -98.07 21.82 147.76
N SER A 2 -97.79 20.69 148.39
CA SER A 2 -96.49 20.01 148.32
C SER A 2 -96.46 19.12 147.09
N GLN A 3 -95.59 19.40 146.12
CA GLN A 3 -95.34 18.49 145.00
C GLN A 3 -94.80 17.15 145.53
N SER A 4 -95.34 16.04 145.05
CA SER A 4 -94.95 14.71 145.52
C SER A 4 -93.63 14.22 144.91
N PHE A 5 -93.21 14.81 143.78
CA PHE A 5 -92.02 14.38 143.05
C PHE A 5 -91.04 15.52 142.76
N ALA A 6 -89.76 15.17 142.64
CA ALA A 6 -88.74 15.99 142.00
C ALA A 6 -88.12 15.17 140.86
N ILE A 7 -87.87 15.80 139.71
CA ILE A 7 -87.27 15.12 138.55
C ILE A 7 -86.05 15.90 138.05
N THR A 8 -84.95 15.18 137.85
CA THR A 8 -83.67 15.74 137.40
C THR A 8 -83.16 14.99 136.17
N THR A 9 -82.33 15.64 135.35
CA THR A 9 -81.65 15.04 134.21
C THR A 9 -80.14 15.20 134.40
N ALA A 10 -79.37 14.21 133.95
CA ALA A 10 -77.91 14.27 134.00
C ALA A 10 -77.31 15.20 132.93
N THR A 11 -78.07 15.55 131.89
CA THR A 11 -77.62 16.47 130.84
C THR A 11 -78.74 17.40 130.38
N ASN A 12 -78.35 18.64 130.05
CA ASN A 12 -79.24 19.67 129.50
C ASN A 12 -79.02 19.88 127.98
N ASN A 13 -77.99 19.25 127.40
CA ASN A 13 -77.73 19.29 125.97
C ASN A 13 -77.19 17.94 125.48
N LEU A 14 -77.66 17.48 124.32
CA LEU A 14 -77.28 16.21 123.72
C LEU A 14 -77.07 16.40 122.22
N ALA A 15 -75.90 16.03 121.71
CA ALA A 15 -75.61 16.05 120.28
C ALA A 15 -75.85 14.66 119.68
N ILE A 16 -76.53 14.60 118.53
CA ILE A 16 -76.79 13.37 117.78
C ILE A 16 -76.66 13.61 116.28
N THR A 17 -76.12 12.65 115.52
CA THR A 17 -76.10 12.72 114.06
C THR A 17 -77.38 12.08 113.52
N ALA A 18 -77.99 12.66 112.48
CA ALA A 18 -79.18 12.09 111.85
C ALA A 18 -78.91 10.63 111.42
N GLY A 19 -79.77 9.69 111.83
CA GLY A 19 -79.60 8.25 111.62
C GLY A 19 -78.98 7.48 112.79
N GLU A 20 -78.53 8.15 113.85
CA GLU A 20 -78.03 7.51 115.09
C GLU A 20 -79.13 7.37 116.16
N ARG A 21 -78.89 6.49 117.15
CA ARG A 21 -79.72 6.34 118.35
C ARG A 21 -78.95 6.75 119.60
N ARG A 22 -79.60 7.41 120.56
CA ARG A 22 -79.00 7.82 121.84
C ARG A 22 -79.98 7.67 122.98
N ASN A 23 -79.50 7.26 124.16
CA ASN A 23 -80.33 7.19 125.35
C ASN A 23 -80.14 8.44 126.22
N VAL A 24 -81.23 8.92 126.83
CA VAL A 24 -81.24 9.95 127.86
C VAL A 24 -82.02 9.45 129.06
N SER A 25 -81.53 9.70 130.28
CA SER A 25 -82.16 9.22 131.49
C SER A 25 -82.54 10.37 132.42
N PHE A 26 -83.75 10.29 132.96
CA PHE A 26 -84.29 11.19 133.98
C PHE A 26 -84.41 10.44 135.30
N THR A 27 -83.97 11.07 136.39
CA THR A 27 -84.09 10.53 137.73
C THR A 27 -85.26 11.20 138.43
N VAL A 28 -86.25 10.42 138.83
CA VAL A 28 -87.44 10.84 139.56
C VAL A 28 -87.30 10.44 141.02
N SER A 29 -87.48 11.39 141.91
CA SER A 29 -87.40 11.24 143.36
C SER A 29 -88.78 11.47 143.98
N ASN A 30 -89.28 10.54 144.79
CA ASN A 30 -90.45 10.78 145.63
C ASN A 30 -90.02 11.60 146.86
N ILE A 31 -90.39 12.89 146.88
CA ILE A 31 -90.07 13.82 147.98
C ILE A 31 -91.19 13.91 149.02
N SER A 32 -92.28 13.16 148.83
CA SER A 32 -93.34 13.04 149.81
C SER A 32 -92.97 12.06 150.94
N GLN A 33 -93.68 12.16 152.06
CA GLN A 33 -93.50 11.26 153.21
C GLN A 33 -94.25 9.91 153.05
N ALA A 34 -94.96 9.71 151.93
CA ALA A 34 -95.77 8.52 151.68
C ALA A 34 -95.32 7.81 150.40
N ALA A 35 -95.69 6.54 150.24
CA ALA A 35 -95.53 5.86 148.96
C ALA A 35 -96.55 6.42 147.96
N VAL A 36 -96.11 6.71 146.74
CA VAL A 36 -96.92 7.33 145.68
C VAL A 36 -96.63 6.65 144.36
N ARG A 37 -97.67 6.36 143.58
CA ARG A 37 -97.53 5.87 142.21
C ARG A 37 -97.39 7.03 141.24
N GLY A 38 -96.33 6.99 140.44
CA GLY A 38 -95.98 8.06 139.51
C GLY A 38 -95.92 7.57 138.06
N ARG A 39 -96.42 8.39 137.12
CA ARG A 39 -96.32 8.14 135.67
C ARG A 39 -95.41 9.14 134.99
N VAL A 40 -94.37 8.69 134.29
CA VAL A 40 -93.50 9.55 133.48
C VAL A 40 -93.97 9.58 132.02
N ALA A 41 -94.00 10.78 131.46
CA ALA A 41 -94.12 10.99 130.02
C ALA A 41 -93.11 12.03 129.54
N VAL A 42 -92.61 11.87 128.32
CA VAL A 42 -91.83 12.92 127.66
C VAL A 42 -92.76 13.99 127.11
N VAL A 43 -92.38 15.25 127.26
CA VAL A 43 -93.08 16.43 126.77
C VAL A 43 -92.18 17.13 125.76
N PRO A 44 -92.34 16.84 124.46
CA PRO A 44 -91.64 17.56 123.40
C PRO A 44 -92.07 19.03 123.39
N GLN A 45 -91.14 19.94 123.12
CA GLN A 45 -91.40 21.36 123.00
C GLN A 45 -91.21 21.85 121.56
N GLY A 46 -92.05 22.80 121.15
CA GLY A 46 -92.05 23.35 119.79
C GLY A 46 -92.39 22.29 118.74
N GLU A 47 -91.65 22.28 117.64
CA GLU A 47 -91.84 21.34 116.52
C GLU A 47 -91.12 19.99 116.71
N THR A 48 -90.68 19.68 117.93
CA THR A 48 -89.96 18.44 118.22
C THR A 48 -90.91 17.23 118.09
N PRO A 49 -90.64 16.26 117.21
CA PRO A 49 -91.56 15.13 117.02
C PRO A 49 -91.58 14.20 118.23
N ALA A 50 -92.77 13.95 118.80
CA ALA A 50 -92.93 13.02 119.93
C ALA A 50 -92.46 11.60 119.61
N GLY A 51 -92.62 11.18 118.34
CA GLY A 51 -92.21 9.85 117.87
C GLY A 51 -90.70 9.58 117.88
N TRP A 52 -89.86 10.57 118.20
CA TRP A 52 -88.41 10.37 118.35
C TRP A 52 -88.05 9.70 119.68
N PHE A 53 -88.93 9.78 120.68
CA PHE A 53 -88.63 9.34 122.03
C PHE A 53 -89.42 8.08 122.36
N ALA A 54 -88.71 6.98 122.65
CA ALA A 54 -89.30 5.74 123.12
C ALA A 54 -88.85 5.49 124.56
N LEU A 55 -89.79 5.36 125.50
CA LEU A 55 -89.46 4.97 126.87
C LEU A 55 -89.00 3.51 126.89
N ILE A 56 -87.87 3.25 127.54
CA ILE A 56 -87.39 1.90 127.81
C ILE A 56 -87.92 1.45 129.18
N GLY A 57 -88.89 0.54 129.17
CA GLY A 57 -89.53 -0.03 130.37
C GLY A 57 -90.92 0.53 130.65
N GLU A 58 -91.44 0.26 131.85
CA GLU A 58 -92.77 0.71 132.26
C GLU A 58 -92.80 2.20 132.63
N ALA A 59 -93.84 2.91 132.19
CA ALA A 59 -94.04 4.34 132.40
C ALA A 59 -94.64 4.70 133.76
N GLU A 60 -95.33 3.77 134.39
CA GLU A 60 -95.95 3.93 135.72
C GLU A 60 -95.24 3.02 136.71
N ARG A 61 -94.80 3.58 137.85
CA ARG A 61 -94.11 2.83 138.90
C ARG A 61 -94.53 3.32 140.28
N ASP A 62 -94.49 2.43 141.26
CA ASP A 62 -94.74 2.75 142.67
C ASP A 62 -93.42 3.21 143.31
N PHE A 63 -93.40 4.39 143.93
CA PHE A 63 -92.22 4.92 144.60
C PHE A 63 -92.44 4.93 146.11
N VAL A 64 -91.60 4.25 146.89
CA VAL A 64 -91.66 4.42 148.36
C VAL A 64 -91.09 5.79 148.78
N ALA A 65 -91.39 6.22 150.00
CA ALA A 65 -90.96 7.54 150.49
C ALA A 65 -89.43 7.70 150.39
N ALA A 66 -88.96 8.83 149.82
CA ALA A 66 -87.55 9.15 149.57
C ALA A 66 -86.81 8.24 148.56
N GLU A 67 -87.51 7.44 147.76
CA GLU A 67 -86.91 6.61 146.71
C GLU A 67 -86.62 7.41 145.43
N ASN A 68 -85.55 7.02 144.73
CA ASN A 68 -85.17 7.55 143.43
C ASN A 68 -85.22 6.44 142.38
N GLU A 69 -85.97 6.65 141.31
CA GLU A 69 -85.94 5.76 140.14
C GLU A 69 -85.49 6.48 138.88
N GLN A 70 -84.92 5.70 137.95
CA GLN A 70 -84.42 6.22 136.69
C GLN A 70 -85.27 5.75 135.51
N PHE A 71 -85.74 6.70 134.71
CA PHE A 71 -86.49 6.48 133.47
C PHE A 71 -85.61 6.84 132.28
N THR A 72 -85.38 5.88 131.38
CA THR A 72 -84.50 6.07 130.22
C THR A 72 -85.34 6.10 128.94
N TYR A 73 -85.14 7.14 128.13
CA TYR A 73 -85.71 7.27 126.79
C TYR A 73 -84.64 7.02 125.73
N GLU A 74 -84.93 6.16 124.77
CA GLU A 74 -84.17 6.04 123.52
C GLU A 74 -84.67 7.11 122.54
N ILE A 75 -83.74 7.93 122.05
CA ILE A 75 -83.96 8.95 121.04
C ILE A 75 -83.50 8.39 119.70
N VAL A 76 -84.42 8.32 118.74
CA VAL A 76 -84.16 7.86 117.38
C VAL A 76 -84.49 8.98 116.39
N VAL A 77 -83.45 9.58 115.80
CA VAL A 77 -83.60 10.65 114.80
C VAL A 77 -83.47 10.08 113.39
N PRO A 78 -84.47 10.23 112.50
CA PRO A 78 -84.41 9.71 111.14
C PRO A 78 -83.17 10.19 110.33
N PRO A 79 -82.58 9.37 109.44
CA PRO A 79 -81.35 9.73 108.70
C PRO A 79 -81.49 10.91 107.73
N GLU A 80 -82.71 11.20 107.29
CA GLU A 80 -83.04 12.32 106.38
C GLU A 80 -83.26 13.64 107.14
N THR A 81 -83.12 13.64 108.47
CA THR A 81 -83.39 14.83 109.29
C THR A 81 -82.33 15.91 109.02
N PRO A 82 -82.73 17.12 108.58
CA PRO A 82 -81.81 18.25 108.44
C PRO A 82 -81.16 18.60 109.78
N SER A 83 -80.00 19.27 109.74
CA SER A 83 -79.38 19.75 110.97
C SER A 83 -80.27 20.80 111.67
N GLY A 84 -80.51 20.65 112.97
CA GLY A 84 -81.41 21.52 113.74
C GLY A 84 -81.41 21.24 115.24
N ARG A 85 -81.94 22.17 116.05
CA ARG A 85 -81.99 22.06 117.52
C ARG A 85 -83.43 21.82 117.98
N HIS A 86 -83.64 20.77 118.77
CA HIS A 86 -84.95 20.32 119.26
C HIS A 86 -84.98 20.29 120.80
N LEU A 87 -86.10 20.61 121.43
CA LEU A 87 -86.22 20.75 122.89
C LEU A 87 -87.26 19.79 123.45
N PHE A 88 -86.99 19.19 124.61
CA PHE A 88 -87.95 18.32 125.31
C PHE A 88 -87.68 18.29 126.83
N SER A 89 -88.71 17.99 127.63
CA SER A 89 -88.58 17.70 129.07
C SER A 89 -89.31 16.40 129.41
N ALA A 90 -89.12 15.85 130.61
CA ALA A 90 -89.91 14.75 131.13
C ALA A 90 -90.83 15.27 132.25
N ARG A 91 -92.08 14.82 132.28
CA ARG A 91 -93.07 15.12 133.31
C ARG A 91 -93.42 13.86 134.08
N ILE A 92 -93.41 13.95 135.41
CA ILE A 92 -93.97 12.92 136.30
C ILE A 92 -95.28 13.46 136.90
N VAL A 93 -96.34 12.66 136.86
CA VAL A 93 -97.64 12.96 137.50
C VAL A 93 -97.93 11.93 138.58
N ASN A 94 -98.53 12.37 139.69
CA ASN A 94 -99.07 11.48 140.72
C ASN A 94 -100.41 10.90 140.23
N VAL A 95 -100.48 9.57 140.06
CA VAL A 95 -101.70 8.91 139.55
C VAL A 95 -102.68 8.47 140.64
N ASP A 96 -102.29 8.54 141.91
CA ASP A 96 -103.14 8.12 143.05
C ASP A 96 -104.14 9.21 143.49
N ILE A 97 -104.16 10.37 142.81
CA ILE A 97 -105.09 11.46 143.07
C ILE A 97 -106.06 11.67 141.89
N ASP A 98 -107.33 11.92 142.19
CA ASP A 98 -108.39 12.11 141.19
C ASP A 98 -108.17 13.34 140.27
N LYS A 99 -107.18 14.19 140.57
CA LYS A 99 -106.76 15.34 139.75
C LYS A 99 -105.26 15.32 139.45
N ILE A 100 -104.86 14.47 138.52
CA ILE A 100 -103.46 14.29 138.06
C ILE A 100 -102.77 15.56 137.50
N GLU A 101 -103.53 16.63 137.20
CA GLU A 101 -102.98 17.92 136.70
C GLU A 101 -102.54 18.88 137.81
N GLU A 102 -102.88 18.64 139.08
CA GLU A 102 -102.52 19.53 140.20
C GLU A 102 -101.24 19.08 140.96
N ASP A 103 -100.80 17.82 140.80
CA ASP A 103 -99.57 17.27 141.42
C ASP A 103 -98.66 16.61 140.38
N PHE A 104 -97.85 17.44 139.73
CA PHE A 104 -96.85 17.02 138.76
C PHE A 104 -95.53 17.77 138.97
N ALA A 105 -94.44 17.19 138.45
CA ALA A 105 -93.15 17.84 138.35
C ALA A 105 -92.56 17.67 136.95
N ASP A 106 -91.97 18.75 136.43
CA ASP A 106 -91.26 18.75 135.15
C ASP A 106 -89.75 18.75 135.37
N SER A 107 -89.03 18.02 134.51
CA SER A 107 -87.58 18.08 134.47
C SER A 107 -87.12 19.41 133.87
N PRO A 108 -85.86 19.80 134.10
CA PRO A 108 -85.19 20.78 133.24
C PRO A 108 -85.30 20.39 131.76
N VAL A 109 -85.39 21.39 130.88
CA VAL A 109 -85.46 21.18 129.43
C VAL A 109 -84.11 20.70 128.91
N VAL A 110 -84.15 19.65 128.09
CA VAL A 110 -82.99 19.10 127.39
C VAL A 110 -83.03 19.55 125.93
N ALA A 111 -81.92 20.11 125.46
CA ALA A 111 -81.72 20.43 124.05
C ALA A 111 -81.06 19.26 123.31
N LEU A 112 -81.55 18.95 122.10
CA LEU A 112 -81.06 17.93 121.20
C LEU A 112 -80.56 18.60 119.91
N ASP A 113 -79.25 18.65 119.73
CA ASP A 113 -78.59 19.25 118.57
C ASP A 113 -78.32 18.15 117.50
N VAL A 114 -79.06 18.20 116.38
CA VAL A 114 -78.99 17.22 115.28
C VAL A 114 -78.04 17.71 114.18
N THR A 115 -77.12 16.86 113.72
CA THR A 115 -76.20 17.12 112.58
C THR A 115 -76.50 16.19 111.39
N ALA A 116 -76.56 16.70 110.15
CA ALA A 116 -76.87 15.93 108.94
C ALA A 116 -75.65 15.21 108.32
N VAL A 117 -75.85 14.06 107.65
CA VAL A 117 -74.79 13.22 107.04
C VAL A 117 -74.57 13.55 105.55
N ALA A 118 -73.31 13.76 105.12
CA ALA A 118 -72.94 14.05 103.73
C ALA A 118 -72.77 12.77 102.84
N LYS A 119 -73.19 12.83 101.56
CA LYS A 119 -73.26 11.68 100.63
C LYS A 119 -71.95 11.46 99.81
N PRO A 120 -71.35 10.25 99.74
CA PRO A 120 -70.10 9.99 98.99
C PRO A 120 -70.30 9.55 97.50
N LYS A 121 -69.26 9.74 96.64
CA LYS A 121 -69.27 9.58 95.14
C LYS A 121 -68.46 8.34 94.65
N LYS A 122 -68.86 7.67 93.54
CA LYS A 122 -68.36 6.35 93.03
C LYS A 122 -67.19 6.43 92.00
N PHE A 123 -66.33 5.39 91.97
CA PHE A 123 -65.10 5.20 91.15
C PHE A 123 -65.36 4.57 89.75
N PRO A 124 -64.63 4.95 88.65
CA PRO A 124 -65.03 4.59 87.28
C PRO A 124 -64.17 3.49 86.59
N TRP A 125 -64.82 2.58 85.86
CA TRP A 125 -64.25 1.35 85.26
C TRP A 125 -63.60 1.47 83.87
N TRP A 126 -63.73 2.61 83.18
CA TRP A 126 -63.20 2.80 81.82
C TRP A 126 -61.67 2.73 81.75
N ILE A 127 -60.96 2.96 82.86
CA ILE A 127 -59.49 2.97 82.93
C ILE A 127 -58.90 1.58 82.61
N VAL A 128 -59.57 0.48 82.99
CA VAL A 128 -59.11 -0.89 82.71
C VAL A 128 -59.26 -1.23 81.22
N ALA A 129 -60.32 -0.76 80.58
CA ALA A 129 -60.53 -0.95 79.13
C ALA A 129 -59.49 -0.17 78.30
N VAL A 130 -59.08 1.02 78.75
CA VAL A 130 -58.02 1.81 78.10
C VAL A 130 -56.66 1.11 78.19
N ILE A 131 -56.31 0.52 79.33
CA ILE A 131 -55.02 -0.18 79.49
C ILE A 131 -54.95 -1.44 78.59
N ALA A 132 -56.02 -2.23 78.51
CA ALA A 132 -56.07 -3.40 77.63
C ALA A 132 -55.97 -3.02 76.14
N ALA A 133 -56.62 -1.93 75.72
CA ALA A 133 -56.52 -1.41 74.36
C ALA A 133 -55.10 -0.91 74.02
N VAL A 134 -54.42 -0.26 74.96
CA VAL A 134 -53.04 0.21 74.78
C VAL A 134 -52.06 -0.97 74.65
N VAL A 135 -52.19 -2.02 75.47
CA VAL A 135 -51.33 -3.21 75.36
C VAL A 135 -51.57 -3.94 74.03
N LEU A 136 -52.82 -4.08 73.60
CA LEU A 136 -53.15 -4.67 72.30
C LEU A 136 -52.58 -3.83 71.15
N LEU A 137 -52.66 -2.50 71.21
CA LEU A 137 -52.05 -1.61 70.22
C LEU A 137 -50.52 -1.69 70.21
N VAL A 138 -49.87 -1.86 71.37
CA VAL A 138 -48.41 -2.07 71.44
C VAL A 138 -48.04 -3.43 70.85
N VAL A 139 -48.79 -4.49 71.14
CA VAL A 139 -48.55 -5.82 70.53
C VAL A 139 -48.80 -5.77 69.02
N ILE A 140 -49.85 -5.11 68.55
CA ILE A 140 -50.11 -4.90 67.12
C ILE A 140 -49.01 -4.05 66.48
N ALA A 141 -48.53 -3.00 67.13
CA ALA A 141 -47.45 -2.16 66.62
C ALA A 141 -46.11 -2.91 66.59
N VAL A 142 -45.79 -3.72 67.59
CA VAL A 142 -44.58 -4.55 67.65
C VAL A 142 -44.65 -5.69 66.64
N THR A 143 -45.80 -6.35 66.51
CA THR A 143 -46.01 -7.40 65.49
C THR A 143 -45.98 -6.80 64.08
N ALA A 144 -46.62 -5.65 63.84
CA ALA A 144 -46.49 -4.92 62.58
C ALA A 144 -45.04 -4.52 62.31
N PHE A 145 -44.32 -3.95 63.29
CA PHE A 145 -42.91 -3.57 63.15
C PHE A 145 -41.98 -4.75 62.84
N VAL A 146 -42.25 -5.93 63.39
CA VAL A 146 -41.50 -7.16 63.09
C VAL A 146 -41.88 -7.72 61.71
N LEU A 147 -43.16 -7.67 61.34
CA LEU A 147 -43.68 -8.16 60.05
C LEU A 147 -43.38 -7.21 58.87
N THR A 148 -43.06 -5.94 59.12
CA THR A 148 -42.70 -4.96 58.07
C THR A 148 -41.20 -4.78 57.88
N ARG A 149 -40.35 -5.57 58.57
CA ARG A 149 -38.90 -5.50 58.32
C ARG A 149 -38.59 -6.05 56.93
N LYS A 150 -37.95 -5.24 56.10
CA LYS A 150 -37.47 -5.64 54.78
C LYS A 150 -36.00 -5.24 54.63
N PRO A 151 -35.16 -6.08 53.99
CA PRO A 151 -33.86 -5.64 53.51
C PRO A 151 -34.05 -4.59 52.41
N ALA A 152 -33.10 -3.66 52.29
CA ALA A 152 -33.09 -2.66 51.22
C ALA A 152 -31.65 -2.50 50.76
N VAL A 153 -31.29 -3.21 49.71
CA VAL A 153 -29.92 -3.23 49.20
C VAL A 153 -29.78 -2.20 48.08
N VAL A 154 -28.75 -1.37 48.16
CA VAL A 154 -28.41 -0.37 47.16
C VAL A 154 -26.97 -0.57 46.70
N ALA A 155 -26.69 -0.26 45.43
CA ALA A 155 -25.33 -0.29 44.90
C ALA A 155 -24.89 1.09 44.43
N SER A 156 -23.60 1.39 44.57
CA SER A 156 -22.91 2.49 43.90
C SER A 156 -21.72 1.96 43.10
N ILE A 157 -21.48 2.57 41.94
CA ILE A 157 -20.41 2.17 41.02
C ILE A 157 -19.46 3.36 40.91
N ALA A 158 -18.19 3.16 41.23
CA ALA A 158 -17.14 4.14 41.02
C ALA A 158 -16.17 3.63 39.94
N ALA A 159 -15.87 4.47 38.96
CA ALA A 159 -14.97 4.18 37.86
C ALA A 159 -13.67 4.98 38.02
N VAL A 160 -12.52 4.35 37.79
CA VAL A 160 -11.20 5.01 37.86
C VAL A 160 -10.29 4.46 36.75
N PRO A 161 -9.70 5.32 35.90
CA PRO A 161 -9.89 6.77 35.81
C PRO A 161 -11.24 7.19 35.19
N ASP A 162 -11.70 8.42 35.47
CA ASP A 162 -12.86 9.06 34.83
C ASP A 162 -12.54 10.55 34.56
N PRO A 163 -12.37 10.98 33.28
CA PRO A 163 -12.52 10.18 32.07
C PRO A 163 -11.40 9.13 31.89
N VAL A 164 -11.72 8.04 31.20
CA VAL A 164 -10.76 7.00 30.81
C VAL A 164 -10.29 7.18 29.38
N THR A 165 -9.01 6.91 29.11
CA THR A 165 -8.47 6.98 27.74
C THR A 165 -8.73 5.67 27.01
N ALA A 166 -9.24 5.74 25.77
CA ALA A 166 -9.44 4.55 24.93
C ALA A 166 -8.12 3.78 24.73
N GLY A 167 -8.19 2.45 24.79
CA GLY A 167 -7.01 1.55 24.74
C GLY A 167 -6.27 1.39 26.07
N THR A 168 -6.80 1.92 27.18
CA THR A 168 -6.25 1.74 28.53
C THR A 168 -7.18 0.91 29.43
N LEU A 169 -6.74 0.63 30.67
CA LEU A 169 -7.53 -0.12 31.65
C LEU A 169 -8.48 0.81 32.41
N LEU A 170 -9.71 0.35 32.60
CA LEU A 170 -10.72 0.97 33.46
C LEU A 170 -11.02 0.04 34.65
N GLY A 171 -10.90 0.58 35.87
CA GLY A 171 -11.29 -0.12 37.09
C GLY A 171 -12.68 0.31 37.56
N TYR A 172 -13.53 -0.66 37.89
CA TYR A 172 -14.79 -0.45 38.59
C TYR A 172 -14.70 -0.92 40.04
N THR A 173 -15.12 -0.07 40.96
CA THR A 173 -15.41 -0.43 42.36
C THR A 173 -16.91 -0.40 42.57
N VAL A 174 -17.51 -1.56 42.78
CA VAL A 174 -18.94 -1.71 43.07
C VAL A 174 -19.12 -1.87 44.57
N THR A 175 -19.86 -0.95 45.18
CA THR A 175 -20.14 -0.93 46.62
C THR A 175 -21.61 -1.27 46.85
N VAL A 176 -21.88 -2.35 47.56
CA VAL A 176 -23.23 -2.85 47.86
C VAL A 176 -23.51 -2.68 49.35
N SER A 177 -24.54 -1.92 49.71
CA SER A 177 -24.88 -1.61 51.10
C SER A 177 -26.32 -2.02 51.43
N ASN A 178 -26.53 -2.61 52.61
CA ASN A 178 -27.86 -2.90 53.12
C ASN A 178 -28.35 -1.76 54.03
N THR A 179 -29.18 -0.89 53.46
CA THR A 179 -29.80 0.26 54.13
C THR A 179 -31.13 -0.08 54.81
N GLY A 180 -31.58 -1.33 54.70
CA GLY A 180 -32.86 -1.81 55.21
C GLY A 180 -32.91 -2.02 56.72
N SER A 181 -34.01 -2.61 57.17
CA SER A 181 -34.25 -2.92 58.58
C SER A 181 -34.03 -4.39 58.96
N ALA A 182 -33.70 -5.24 57.97
CA ALA A 182 -33.39 -6.65 58.11
C ALA A 182 -32.10 -7.03 57.36
N THR A 183 -31.49 -8.16 57.72
CA THR A 183 -30.39 -8.79 56.97
C THR A 183 -30.89 -9.22 55.58
N ALA A 184 -30.09 -8.95 54.54
CA ALA A 184 -30.32 -9.46 53.19
C ALA A 184 -29.63 -10.82 53.05
N HIS A 185 -30.30 -11.82 52.49
CA HIS A 185 -29.77 -13.16 52.25
C HIS A 185 -29.65 -13.42 50.75
N HIS A 186 -28.70 -14.27 50.38
CA HIS A 186 -28.39 -14.65 49.00
C HIS A 186 -28.35 -13.44 48.06
N VAL A 187 -27.53 -12.45 48.41
CA VAL A 187 -27.35 -11.24 47.61
C VAL A 187 -26.61 -11.64 46.34
N VAL A 188 -27.25 -11.45 45.20
CA VAL A 188 -26.68 -11.69 43.88
C VAL A 188 -26.67 -10.39 43.13
N PHE A 189 -25.49 -9.94 42.71
CA PHE A 189 -25.42 -8.88 41.71
C PHE A 189 -24.79 -9.40 40.43
N THR A 190 -25.37 -8.98 39.31
CA THR A 190 -24.93 -9.32 37.96
C THR A 190 -24.53 -8.04 37.26
N ASP A 191 -23.23 -7.90 37.01
CA ASP A 191 -22.69 -6.82 36.18
C ASP A 191 -22.71 -7.27 34.71
N THR A 192 -23.21 -6.40 33.83
CA THR A 192 -23.20 -6.64 32.37
C THR A 192 -22.06 -5.84 31.78
N ILE A 193 -21.05 -6.52 31.24
CA ILE A 193 -19.86 -5.87 30.70
C ILE A 193 -20.26 -5.00 29.50
N PRO A 194 -20.00 -3.68 29.54
CA PRO A 194 -20.44 -2.76 28.50
C PRO A 194 -19.83 -3.05 27.12
N ALA A 195 -20.51 -2.59 26.06
CA ALA A 195 -19.91 -2.59 24.74
C ALA A 195 -18.67 -1.68 24.70
N GLY A 196 -17.64 -2.09 23.94
CA GLY A 196 -16.41 -1.31 23.83
C GLY A 196 -15.37 -1.57 24.93
N VAL A 197 -15.67 -2.43 25.90
CA VAL A 197 -14.69 -2.92 26.88
C VAL A 197 -14.67 -4.45 26.94
N THR A 198 -13.56 -5.02 27.39
CA THR A 198 -13.42 -6.47 27.62
C THR A 198 -13.01 -6.73 29.07
N LEU A 199 -13.58 -7.75 29.70
CA LEU A 199 -13.23 -8.07 31.09
C LEU A 199 -11.80 -8.61 31.17
N VAL A 200 -11.00 -8.00 32.04
CA VAL A 200 -9.60 -8.38 32.31
C VAL A 200 -9.47 -9.09 33.66
N GLY A 201 -10.24 -8.67 34.65
CA GLY A 201 -10.21 -9.27 35.99
C GLY A 201 -11.45 -8.94 36.81
N ALA A 202 -11.75 -9.80 37.78
CA ALA A 202 -12.85 -9.64 38.72
C ALA A 202 -12.42 -10.10 40.12
N ASP A 203 -13.11 -9.60 41.15
CA ASP A 203 -12.96 -10.03 42.55
C ASP A 203 -13.16 -11.55 42.70
N GLU A 204 -12.49 -12.18 43.67
CA GLU A 204 -12.54 -13.63 43.88
C GLU A 204 -13.94 -14.17 44.18
N ARG A 205 -14.84 -13.33 44.70
CA ARG A 205 -16.25 -13.67 44.99
C ARG A 205 -17.17 -13.50 43.77
N CYS A 206 -16.59 -13.20 42.62
CA CYS A 206 -17.26 -12.98 41.36
C CYS A 206 -16.88 -14.06 40.34
N THR A 207 -17.86 -14.52 39.58
CA THR A 207 -17.67 -15.52 38.53
C THR A 207 -18.08 -14.92 37.19
N PRO A 208 -17.13 -14.70 36.26
CA PRO A 208 -17.44 -14.34 34.88
C PRO A 208 -18.22 -15.46 34.18
N THR A 209 -19.11 -15.10 33.27
CA THR A 209 -19.75 -16.06 32.35
C THR A 209 -18.73 -16.62 31.36
N GLU A 210 -19.02 -17.78 30.73
CA GLU A 210 -18.14 -18.36 29.71
C GLU A 210 -17.89 -17.43 28.52
N MET A 211 -18.85 -16.55 28.21
CA MET A 211 -18.72 -15.54 27.16
C MET A 211 -18.02 -14.26 27.62
N GLY A 212 -17.77 -14.08 28.93
CA GLY A 212 -17.14 -12.89 29.50
C GLY A 212 -17.98 -11.61 29.38
N ASP A 213 -19.26 -11.72 29.00
CA ASP A 213 -20.20 -10.62 28.80
C ASP A 213 -20.90 -10.18 30.09
N ARG A 214 -20.82 -11.01 31.14
CA ARG A 214 -21.40 -10.74 32.46
C ARG A 214 -20.50 -11.26 33.57
N VAL A 215 -20.58 -10.61 34.72
CA VAL A 215 -19.93 -11.05 35.96
C VAL A 215 -20.98 -11.19 37.05
N VAL A 216 -21.10 -12.39 37.62
CA VAL A 216 -22.05 -12.68 38.69
C VAL A 216 -21.31 -12.81 40.01
N CYS A 217 -21.64 -11.98 40.97
CA CYS A 217 -21.04 -11.99 42.30
C CYS A 217 -22.10 -12.32 43.35
N ARG A 218 -21.70 -13.08 44.37
CA ARG A 218 -22.61 -13.60 45.39
C ARG A 218 -22.12 -13.26 46.80
N ALA A 219 -23.05 -13.00 47.70
CA ALA A 219 -22.84 -12.97 49.13
C ALA A 219 -23.98 -13.70 49.85
N GLU A 220 -23.63 -14.59 50.77
CA GLU A 220 -24.62 -15.40 51.50
C GLU A 220 -25.51 -14.55 52.40
N GLU A 221 -24.91 -13.56 53.07
CA GLU A 221 -25.62 -12.60 53.90
C GLU A 221 -24.98 -11.22 53.86
N LEU A 222 -25.81 -10.18 53.93
CA LEU A 222 -25.39 -8.80 54.12
C LEU A 222 -26.19 -8.22 55.31
N PRO A 223 -25.59 -8.20 56.51
CA PRO A 223 -26.24 -7.66 57.71
C PRO A 223 -26.67 -6.20 57.54
N ARG A 224 -27.58 -5.76 58.42
CA ARG A 224 -28.07 -4.38 58.41
C ARG A 224 -26.91 -3.39 58.57
N ASN A 225 -26.90 -2.34 57.75
CA ASN A 225 -25.89 -1.29 57.71
C ASN A 225 -24.47 -1.75 57.34
N GLU A 226 -24.30 -3.00 56.90
CA GLU A 226 -23.03 -3.48 56.38
C GLU A 226 -22.88 -3.18 54.89
N THR A 227 -21.63 -3.16 54.44
CA THR A 227 -21.26 -2.84 53.06
C THR A 227 -20.20 -3.82 52.56
N LEU A 228 -20.35 -4.25 51.31
CA LEU A 228 -19.36 -5.05 50.59
C LEU A 228 -18.86 -4.27 49.37
N ALA A 229 -17.56 -4.34 49.11
CA ALA A 229 -16.96 -3.77 47.91
C ALA A 229 -16.40 -4.90 47.01
N TYR A 230 -16.55 -4.73 45.71
CA TYR A 230 -16.06 -5.64 44.67
C TYR A 230 -15.31 -4.84 43.61
N SER A 231 -14.15 -5.34 43.20
CA SER A 231 -13.33 -4.73 42.14
C SER A 231 -13.47 -5.50 40.83
N LEU A 232 -13.71 -4.80 39.73
CA LEU A 232 -13.65 -5.32 38.37
C LEU A 232 -12.66 -4.48 37.55
N ALA A 233 -11.93 -5.10 36.64
CA ALA A 233 -11.02 -4.42 35.72
C ALA A 233 -11.40 -4.80 34.29
N VAL A 234 -11.57 -3.79 33.44
CA VAL A 234 -11.88 -3.97 32.02
C VAL A 234 -10.85 -3.24 31.16
N ALA A 235 -10.51 -3.78 29.99
CA ALA A 235 -9.72 -3.10 28.98
C ALA A 235 -10.66 -2.36 28.04
N VAL A 236 -10.46 -1.06 27.88
CA VAL A 236 -11.23 -0.25 26.94
C VAL A 236 -10.65 -0.43 25.54
N SER A 237 -11.48 -0.68 24.55
CA SER A 237 -11.04 -0.79 23.14
C SER A 237 -10.38 0.52 22.69
N GLY A 238 -9.25 0.44 21.98
CA GLY A 238 -8.61 1.61 21.34
C GLY A 238 -9.52 2.32 20.33
N SER A 239 -10.50 1.59 19.79
CA SER A 239 -11.51 2.08 18.85
C SER A 239 -12.74 2.70 19.52
N ALA A 240 -12.84 2.69 20.85
CA ALA A 240 -13.96 3.30 21.57
C ALA A 240 -14.03 4.80 21.27
N ARG A 241 -15.25 5.34 21.10
CA ARG A 241 -15.50 6.76 20.81
C ARG A 241 -16.62 7.38 21.65
N ASN A 242 -17.38 6.57 22.37
CA ASN A 242 -18.50 7.01 23.20
C ASN A 242 -18.21 6.70 24.67
N ASP A 243 -18.83 7.44 25.57
CA ASP A 243 -18.79 7.18 27.01
C ASP A 243 -19.23 5.75 27.34
N ILE A 244 -18.66 5.20 28.40
CA ILE A 244 -18.88 3.81 28.82
C ILE A 244 -19.92 3.79 29.92
N GLU A 245 -21.09 3.20 29.65
CA GLU A 245 -22.15 3.01 30.64
C GLU A 245 -22.08 1.59 31.22
N ASN A 246 -21.75 1.49 32.51
CA ASN A 246 -21.82 0.22 33.25
C ASN A 246 -23.20 0.00 33.86
N GLN A 247 -23.70 -1.23 33.82
CA GLN A 247 -25.03 -1.57 34.36
C GLN A 247 -24.98 -2.81 35.24
N ILE A 248 -25.47 -2.67 36.48
CA ILE A 248 -25.55 -3.74 37.45
C ILE A 248 -27.00 -4.03 37.82
N ALA A 249 -27.35 -5.31 37.85
CA ALA A 249 -28.63 -5.82 38.35
C ALA A 249 -28.43 -6.49 39.71
N LEU A 250 -29.13 -6.02 40.75
CA LEU A 250 -28.99 -6.47 42.13
C LEU A 250 -30.28 -7.15 42.61
N ALA A 251 -30.16 -8.36 43.15
CA ALA A 251 -31.26 -9.14 43.68
C ALA A 251 -30.88 -9.81 45.01
N THR A 252 -31.90 -10.11 45.81
CA THR A 252 -31.85 -10.93 47.03
C THR A 252 -32.98 -11.95 46.99
N ASP A 253 -32.91 -13.02 47.77
CA ASP A 253 -34.01 -14.00 47.87
C ASP A 253 -35.27 -13.45 48.56
N GLN A 254 -35.14 -12.27 49.18
CA GLN A 254 -36.21 -11.52 49.83
C GLN A 254 -36.80 -10.41 48.95
N THR A 255 -36.34 -10.28 47.70
CA THR A 255 -36.88 -9.33 46.72
C THR A 255 -38.24 -9.82 46.23
N ASP A 256 -39.19 -8.91 45.99
CA ASP A 256 -40.47 -9.28 45.40
C ASP A 256 -40.25 -9.85 43.98
N PRO A 257 -40.68 -11.10 43.69
CA PRO A 257 -40.52 -11.70 42.38
C PRO A 257 -41.17 -10.90 41.24
N GLU A 258 -42.17 -10.06 41.52
CA GLU A 258 -42.84 -9.21 40.52
C GLU A 258 -42.08 -7.91 40.22
N GLU A 259 -41.26 -7.41 41.16
CA GLU A 259 -40.48 -6.16 40.99
C GLU A 259 -39.17 -6.39 40.20
N GLY A 260 -38.63 -7.61 40.20
CA GLY A 260 -37.38 -7.96 39.53
C GLY A 260 -36.13 -7.37 40.20
N PRO A 261 -34.94 -7.52 39.60
CA PRO A 261 -33.70 -6.99 40.16
C PRO A 261 -33.62 -5.46 40.04
N ALA A 262 -33.09 -4.80 41.07
CA ALA A 262 -32.82 -3.36 41.04
C ALA A 262 -31.65 -3.04 40.10
N ILE A 263 -31.82 -2.06 39.22
CA ILE A 263 -30.82 -1.67 38.21
C ILE A 263 -30.09 -0.39 38.63
N PHE A 264 -28.76 -0.42 38.59
CA PHE A 264 -27.87 0.71 38.86
C PHE A 264 -26.97 0.95 37.66
N ARG A 265 -26.70 2.22 37.36
CA ARG A 265 -25.90 2.66 36.20
C ARG A 265 -24.85 3.68 36.61
N ALA A 266 -23.72 3.65 35.94
CA ALA A 266 -22.71 4.70 36.00
C ALA A 266 -22.10 4.92 34.62
N THR A 267 -21.89 6.18 34.28
CA THR A 267 -21.29 6.60 33.00
C THR A 267 -19.89 7.12 33.27
N THR A 268 -18.90 6.59 32.56
CA THR A 268 -17.51 7.04 32.59
C THR A 268 -17.24 7.81 31.31
N GLY A 269 -16.70 9.02 31.41
CA GLY A 269 -16.30 9.82 30.25
C GLY A 269 -15.17 9.14 29.47
N LEU A 270 -15.17 9.28 28.15
CA LEU A 270 -14.10 8.75 27.29
C LEU A 270 -13.20 9.86 26.73
N ALA A 271 -11.89 9.73 26.92
CA ALA A 271 -10.88 10.51 26.22
C ALA A 271 -10.24 9.69 25.08
N VAL A 272 -9.90 10.36 23.98
CA VAL A 272 -9.16 9.77 22.86
C VAL A 272 -7.81 10.46 22.79
N GLU A 273 -6.72 9.70 22.92
CA GLU A 273 -5.36 10.23 22.85
C GLU A 273 -4.55 9.39 21.86
N THR A 274 -4.11 10.03 20.78
CA THR A 274 -3.29 9.43 19.74
C THR A 274 -1.92 10.11 19.69
N SER A 275 -0.89 9.38 19.28
CA SER A 275 0.45 9.92 19.14
C SER A 275 1.09 9.34 17.90
N LEU A 276 1.11 10.13 16.81
CA LEU A 276 1.66 9.71 15.53
C LEU A 276 3.13 10.07 15.42
N ARG A 277 3.93 9.12 14.95
CA ARG A 277 5.32 9.31 14.60
C ARG A 277 5.53 8.98 13.14
N LEU A 278 6.29 9.84 12.45
CA LEU A 278 6.66 9.68 11.05
C LEU A 278 8.17 9.47 10.95
N GLU A 279 8.57 8.40 10.28
CA GLU A 279 9.92 8.24 9.75
C GLU A 279 9.87 8.33 8.23
N PHE A 280 10.75 9.11 7.63
CA PHE A 280 10.84 9.26 6.18
C PHE A 280 12.30 9.11 5.75
N MET A 281 12.53 8.25 4.76
CA MET A 281 13.87 7.85 4.35
C MET A 281 13.96 7.80 2.83
N ALA A 282 15.11 8.23 2.29
CA ALA A 282 15.48 8.03 0.89
C ALA A 282 16.45 6.84 0.77
N SER A 283 16.36 6.08 -0.31
CA SER A 283 17.28 4.97 -0.61
C SER A 283 18.71 5.46 -0.91
N ALA A 284 18.87 6.73 -1.26
CA ALA A 284 20.15 7.40 -1.50
C ALA A 284 20.05 8.89 -1.13
N SER A 285 21.17 9.48 -0.68
CA SER A 285 21.27 10.92 -0.40
C SER A 285 21.73 11.74 -1.61
N THR A 286 22.24 11.06 -2.65
CA THR A 286 22.63 11.65 -3.93
C THR A 286 22.06 10.82 -5.08
N THR A 287 21.71 11.49 -6.18
CA THR A 287 21.27 10.84 -7.43
C THR A 287 21.69 11.69 -8.63
N LYS A 288 21.64 11.12 -9.83
CA LYS A 288 21.77 11.91 -11.06
C LYS A 288 20.41 12.23 -11.65
N VAL A 289 20.36 13.24 -12.50
CA VAL A 289 19.19 13.51 -13.34
C VAL A 289 18.81 12.25 -14.14
N GLY A 290 17.53 11.88 -14.11
CA GLY A 290 16.98 10.69 -14.76
C GLY A 290 17.09 9.39 -13.95
N GLU A 291 17.86 9.36 -12.85
CA GLU A 291 17.97 8.19 -11.97
C GLU A 291 16.94 8.24 -10.84
N ALA A 292 16.11 7.20 -10.75
CA ALA A 292 15.05 7.09 -9.75
C ALA A 292 15.60 6.81 -8.34
N VAL A 293 15.04 7.48 -7.34
CA VAL A 293 15.33 7.27 -5.91
C VAL A 293 14.07 6.77 -5.21
N GLY A 294 14.20 5.70 -4.43
CA GLY A 294 13.09 5.18 -3.62
C GLY A 294 12.94 5.99 -2.33
N PHE A 295 11.70 6.33 -1.99
CA PHE A 295 11.33 6.93 -0.72
C PHE A 295 10.43 5.98 0.05
N THR A 296 10.66 5.87 1.36
CA THR A 296 9.86 5.06 2.27
C THR A 296 9.40 5.91 3.45
N ALA A 297 8.10 5.94 3.69
CA ALA A 297 7.49 6.54 4.86
C ALA A 297 6.95 5.44 5.79
N VAL A 298 7.29 5.51 7.07
CA VAL A 298 6.75 4.64 8.12
C VAL A 298 6.00 5.51 9.12
N ILE A 299 4.71 5.22 9.28
CA ILE A 299 3.80 5.93 10.17
C ILE A 299 3.47 4.98 11.32
N SER A 300 3.74 5.39 12.55
CA SER A 300 3.40 4.59 13.73
C SER A 300 2.49 5.35 14.68
N ASN A 301 1.48 4.65 15.20
CA ASN A 301 0.63 5.15 16.29
C ASN A 301 1.16 4.63 17.63
N THR A 302 1.93 5.47 18.29
CA THR A 302 2.53 5.22 19.61
C THR A 302 1.60 5.58 20.77
N GLY A 303 0.42 6.16 20.49
CA GLY A 303 -0.57 6.52 21.48
C GLY A 303 -1.39 5.32 21.97
N PRO A 304 -2.17 5.50 23.05
CA PRO A 304 -3.04 4.45 23.56
C PRO A 304 -4.32 4.24 22.74
N SER A 305 -4.85 5.26 22.07
CA SER A 305 -6.07 5.14 21.28
C SER A 305 -5.79 4.91 19.79
N ASP A 306 -6.73 4.31 19.07
CA ASP A 306 -6.63 4.15 17.61
C ASP A 306 -6.72 5.52 16.93
N ALA A 307 -5.89 5.78 15.91
CA ALA A 307 -5.95 6.99 15.10
C ALA A 307 -6.82 6.77 13.87
N THR A 308 -7.67 7.74 13.50
CA THR A 308 -8.59 7.61 12.36
C THR A 308 -8.45 8.75 11.35
N GLY A 309 -8.78 8.46 10.08
CA GLY A 309 -8.66 9.43 9.00
C GLY A 309 -7.21 9.86 8.74
N ILE A 310 -6.27 8.91 8.81
CA ILE A 310 -4.85 9.18 8.56
C ILE A 310 -4.67 9.54 7.09
N VAL A 311 -4.07 10.69 6.86
CA VAL A 311 -3.69 11.22 5.56
C VAL A 311 -2.22 11.58 5.60
N LEU A 312 -1.44 11.01 4.68
CA LEU A 312 -0.07 11.41 4.40
C LEU A 312 -0.07 12.34 3.19
N THR A 313 0.62 13.47 3.30
CA THR A 313 0.80 14.42 2.19
C THR A 313 2.29 14.61 1.94
N TYR A 314 2.72 14.35 0.71
CA TYR A 314 4.09 14.57 0.23
C TYR A 314 4.09 15.67 -0.83
N VAL A 315 4.89 16.72 -0.63
CA VAL A 315 5.02 17.81 -1.61
C VAL A 315 5.98 17.35 -2.71
N ILE A 316 5.50 17.27 -3.95
CA ILE A 316 6.30 16.80 -5.09
C ILE A 316 7.20 17.95 -5.54
N PRO A 317 8.55 17.82 -5.43
CA PRO A 317 9.43 18.89 -5.86
C PRO A 317 9.29 19.16 -7.37
N ALA A 318 9.29 20.44 -7.77
CA ALA A 318 9.16 20.82 -9.17
C ALA A 318 10.25 20.18 -10.05
N GLY A 319 9.88 19.76 -11.27
CA GLY A 319 10.81 19.10 -12.18
C GLY A 319 11.15 17.65 -11.82
N THR A 320 10.33 17.00 -10.98
CA THR A 320 10.43 15.57 -10.69
C THR A 320 9.19 14.83 -11.18
N THR A 321 9.30 13.50 -11.29
CA THR A 321 8.17 12.62 -11.60
C THR A 321 8.10 11.50 -10.59
N LEU A 322 6.89 11.13 -10.20
CA LEU A 322 6.65 10.00 -9.31
C LEU A 322 6.32 8.73 -10.10
N SER A 323 6.64 7.59 -9.49
CA SER A 323 6.35 6.25 -10.01
C SER A 323 6.22 5.28 -8.83
N ASN A 324 5.70 4.06 -9.09
CA ASN A 324 5.41 3.07 -8.06
C ASN A 324 4.54 3.63 -6.92
N ILE A 325 3.56 4.46 -7.28
CA ILE A 325 2.64 5.10 -6.34
C ILE A 325 1.66 4.03 -5.82
N PRO A 326 1.49 3.88 -4.49
CA PRO A 326 0.54 2.91 -3.95
C PRO A 326 -0.91 3.29 -4.23
N GLU A 327 -1.80 2.29 -4.31
CA GLU A 327 -3.23 2.48 -4.63
C GLU A 327 -3.99 3.37 -3.63
N SER A 328 -3.48 3.54 -2.41
CA SER A 328 -4.05 4.43 -1.40
C SER A 328 -3.72 5.91 -1.63
N CYS A 329 -2.96 6.23 -2.68
CA CYS A 329 -2.44 7.55 -2.96
C CYS A 329 -2.83 8.08 -4.34
N ASP A 330 -3.12 9.37 -4.40
CA ASP A 330 -3.39 10.08 -5.65
C ASP A 330 -2.58 11.38 -5.70
N GLU A 331 -2.08 11.72 -6.90
CA GLU A 331 -1.48 13.03 -7.16
C GLU A 331 -2.57 14.08 -7.36
N ASN A 332 -2.49 15.19 -6.63
CA ASN A 332 -3.45 16.28 -6.75
C ASN A 332 -2.94 17.37 -7.74
N PRO A 333 -3.84 18.22 -8.26
CA PRO A 333 -3.45 19.32 -9.15
C PRO A 333 -2.54 20.39 -8.53
N ALA A 334 -2.36 20.39 -7.20
CA ALA A 334 -1.47 21.30 -6.50
C ALA A 334 -0.01 20.81 -6.48
N GLY A 335 0.28 19.62 -7.02
CA GLY A 335 1.62 19.04 -7.04
C GLY A 335 1.97 18.32 -5.74
N GLU A 336 0.98 17.71 -5.08
CA GLU A 336 1.18 16.92 -3.87
C GLU A 336 0.67 15.49 -4.09
N LEU A 337 1.35 14.53 -3.49
CA LEU A 337 0.88 13.15 -3.36
C LEU A 337 0.11 13.02 -2.05
N VAL A 338 -1.18 12.70 -2.13
CA VAL A 338 -2.06 12.57 -0.96
C VAL A 338 -2.47 11.11 -0.81
N CYS A 339 -2.16 10.51 0.34
CA CYS A 339 -2.42 9.11 0.64
C CYS A 339 -3.41 8.96 1.80
N ALA A 340 -4.58 8.39 1.52
CA ALA A 340 -5.60 8.10 2.53
C ALA A 340 -5.38 6.69 3.12
N LEU A 341 -4.80 6.63 4.32
CA LEU A 341 -4.41 5.37 4.98
C LEU A 341 -5.49 4.80 5.90
N GLY A 342 -6.57 5.55 6.16
CA GLY A 342 -7.69 5.09 6.97
C GLY A 342 -7.41 5.16 8.48
N SER A 343 -7.42 4.03 9.18
CA SER A 343 -7.22 3.96 10.63
C SER A 343 -6.01 3.12 11.01
N LEU A 344 -5.27 3.54 12.02
CA LEU A 344 -4.13 2.81 12.58
C LEU A 344 -4.38 2.50 14.05
N GLY A 345 -4.38 1.22 14.38
CA GLY A 345 -4.61 0.73 15.73
C GLY A 345 -3.53 1.20 16.72
N GLN A 346 -3.84 1.13 18.02
CA GLN A 346 -2.87 1.30 19.09
C GLN A 346 -1.60 0.45 18.85
N GLN A 347 -0.42 1.06 19.03
CA GLN A 347 0.90 0.44 18.86
C GLN A 347 1.11 -0.25 17.49
N SER A 348 0.39 0.20 16.46
CA SER A 348 0.49 -0.35 15.10
C SER A 348 1.24 0.59 14.17
N GLU A 349 1.76 0.04 13.06
CA GLU A 349 2.50 0.80 12.05
C GLU A 349 1.97 0.51 10.64
N ALA A 350 2.09 1.50 9.76
CA ALA A 350 1.84 1.40 8.34
C ALA A 350 3.05 1.93 7.57
N SER A 351 3.36 1.32 6.42
CA SER A 351 4.46 1.75 5.57
C SER A 351 4.00 1.99 4.13
N LEU A 352 4.63 2.98 3.51
CA LEU A 352 4.40 3.38 2.13
C LEU A 352 5.75 3.56 1.43
N SER A 353 5.84 3.16 0.18
CA SER A 353 6.99 3.49 -0.66
C SER A 353 6.56 3.99 -2.03
N PHE A 354 7.36 4.88 -2.60
CA PHE A 354 7.22 5.41 -3.95
C PHE A 354 8.60 5.76 -4.51
N THR A 355 8.71 5.99 -5.81
CA THR A 355 9.96 6.39 -6.45
C THR A 355 9.86 7.77 -7.07
N LEU A 356 10.89 8.58 -6.85
CA LEU A 356 11.04 9.94 -7.36
C LEU A 356 12.17 9.98 -8.39
N THR A 357 11.89 10.46 -9.60
CA THR A 357 12.89 10.62 -10.66
C THR A 357 13.06 12.10 -11.00
N PRO A 358 14.24 12.71 -10.77
CA PRO A 358 14.53 14.08 -11.16
C PRO A 358 14.63 14.23 -12.68
N GLY A 359 13.95 15.21 -13.26
CA GLY A 359 13.99 15.54 -14.68
C GLY A 359 15.18 16.42 -15.09
N GLY A 360 15.29 16.67 -16.40
CA GLY A 360 16.39 17.41 -17.05
C GLY A 360 16.77 18.74 -16.39
N GLY A 361 15.82 19.50 -15.82
CA GLY A 361 16.08 20.82 -15.24
C GLY A 361 16.49 20.82 -13.76
N THR A 362 16.63 19.65 -13.14
CA THR A 362 16.62 19.51 -11.68
C THR A 362 18.02 19.19 -11.16
N ILE A 363 18.83 20.22 -10.92
CA ILE A 363 20.18 20.10 -10.34
C ILE A 363 20.21 20.85 -8.99
N GLY A 364 20.93 20.29 -8.02
CA GLY A 364 21.04 20.85 -6.68
C GLY A 364 20.25 20.04 -5.66
N THR A 365 19.92 20.63 -4.53
CA THR A 365 19.26 19.93 -3.42
C THR A 365 17.75 20.05 -3.53
N LEU A 366 17.07 18.90 -3.56
CA LEU A 366 15.63 18.77 -3.40
C LEU A 366 15.29 18.50 -1.94
N ASN A 367 14.40 19.30 -1.37
CA ASN A 367 13.88 19.08 -0.02
C ASN A 367 12.56 18.30 -0.12
N ASN A 368 12.60 17.02 0.24
CA ASN A 368 11.45 16.14 0.17
C ASN A 368 10.71 16.19 1.49
N GLU A 369 9.57 16.88 1.52
CA GLU A 369 8.80 17.13 2.74
C GLU A 369 7.55 16.25 2.78
N VAL A 370 7.37 15.54 3.90
CA VAL A 370 6.19 14.72 4.19
C VAL A 370 5.52 15.21 5.47
N THR A 371 4.20 15.30 5.43
CA THR A 371 3.33 15.57 6.59
C THR A 371 2.34 14.43 6.77
N VAL A 372 1.95 14.15 8.02
CA VAL A 372 0.91 13.18 8.35
C VAL A 372 -0.08 13.79 9.33
N THR A 373 -1.35 13.71 9.00
CA THR A 373 -2.48 14.18 9.82
C THR A 373 -3.46 13.04 10.08
N SER A 374 -4.12 13.03 11.22
CA SER A 374 -5.35 12.28 11.49
C SER A 374 -6.45 13.24 11.96
N VAL A 375 -7.64 12.72 12.23
CA VAL A 375 -8.72 13.52 12.83
C VAL A 375 -8.33 14.02 14.23
N GLU A 376 -7.58 13.22 14.98
CA GLU A 376 -7.24 13.47 16.38
C GLU A 376 -5.89 14.17 16.59
N ALA A 377 -4.91 13.96 15.71
CA ALA A 377 -3.54 14.45 15.88
C ALA A 377 -2.85 14.79 14.56
N THR A 378 -1.74 15.52 14.64
CA THR A 378 -0.85 15.79 13.50
C THR A 378 0.58 15.48 13.91
N ALA A 379 1.30 14.72 13.08
CA ALA A 379 2.71 14.44 13.30
C ALA A 379 3.57 15.63 12.86
N GLU A 380 4.77 15.76 13.42
CA GLU A 380 5.74 16.76 12.94
C GLU A 380 6.17 16.45 11.50
N PRO A 381 6.31 17.47 10.62
CA PRO A 381 6.78 17.28 9.27
C PRO A 381 8.23 16.78 9.24
N VAL A 382 8.53 15.88 8.31
CA VAL A 382 9.89 15.36 8.09
C VAL A 382 10.38 15.80 6.71
N VAL A 383 11.56 16.41 6.67
CA VAL A 383 12.21 16.86 5.43
C VAL A 383 13.48 16.04 5.19
N VAL A 384 13.57 15.38 4.04
CA VAL A 384 14.74 14.61 3.62
C VAL A 384 15.42 15.27 2.40
N PRO A 385 16.66 15.76 2.53
CA PRO A 385 17.36 16.35 1.39
C PRO A 385 17.88 15.27 0.44
N LEU A 386 17.71 15.49 -0.86
CA LEU A 386 18.28 14.69 -1.94
C LEU A 386 19.12 15.58 -2.85
N THR A 387 20.41 15.30 -2.99
CA THR A 387 21.29 16.08 -3.89
C THR A 387 21.29 15.48 -5.28
N VAL A 388 20.82 16.24 -6.27
CA VAL A 388 20.79 15.84 -7.67
C VAL A 388 22.00 16.42 -8.42
N ALA A 389 22.81 15.53 -8.98
CA ALA A 389 23.95 15.87 -9.81
C ALA A 389 23.63 15.71 -11.31
N ALA A 390 24.40 16.38 -12.17
CA ALA A 390 24.35 16.13 -13.60
C ALA A 390 24.85 14.72 -13.92
N ALA A 391 24.26 14.09 -14.95
CA ALA A 391 24.80 12.87 -15.56
C ALA A 391 25.62 13.26 -16.81
N SER A 392 26.84 12.76 -16.95
CA SER A 392 27.53 12.80 -18.26
C SER A 392 27.00 11.67 -19.13
N GLY A 393 26.48 12.03 -20.30
CA GLY A 393 25.95 11.08 -21.29
C GLY A 393 26.78 11.01 -22.56
N LEU A 394 27.96 11.62 -22.56
CA LEU A 394 28.84 11.62 -23.72
C LEU A 394 29.29 10.21 -24.06
N THR A 395 29.28 9.91 -25.34
CA THR A 395 29.84 8.68 -25.92
C THR A 395 30.66 9.04 -27.14
N LEU A 396 31.70 8.25 -27.39
CA LEU A 396 32.55 8.39 -28.56
C LEU A 396 32.75 7.01 -29.19
N VAL A 397 32.46 6.90 -30.49
CA VAL A 397 32.58 5.66 -31.24
C VAL A 397 33.37 5.90 -32.52
N VAL A 398 34.22 4.94 -32.89
CA VAL A 398 34.86 4.88 -34.21
C VAL A 398 33.93 4.08 -35.12
N GLU A 399 33.25 4.75 -36.04
CA GLU A 399 32.34 4.13 -37.03
C GLU A 399 33.13 3.48 -38.16
N GLU A 400 34.18 4.16 -38.63
CA GLU A 400 35.05 3.66 -39.69
C GLU A 400 36.53 3.89 -39.34
N PRO A 401 37.42 2.93 -39.64
CA PRO A 401 37.09 1.61 -40.18
C PRO A 401 36.35 0.73 -39.14
N ALA A 402 35.56 -0.25 -39.59
CA ALA A 402 34.65 -0.99 -38.71
C ALA A 402 35.35 -2.07 -37.85
N VAL A 403 36.61 -2.43 -38.18
CA VAL A 403 37.35 -3.53 -37.55
C VAL A 403 38.80 -3.16 -37.32
N SER A 404 39.22 -3.18 -36.05
CA SER A 404 40.53 -2.70 -35.56
C SER A 404 41.77 -3.44 -36.11
N GLU A 405 41.61 -4.48 -36.93
CA GLU A 405 42.73 -5.27 -37.47
C GLU A 405 42.81 -5.26 -39.00
N GLU A 406 42.00 -4.44 -39.69
CA GLU A 406 42.11 -4.32 -41.15
C GLU A 406 43.50 -3.79 -41.54
N ALA A 407 44.18 -4.47 -42.47
CA ALA A 407 45.50 -4.09 -42.96
C ALA A 407 45.39 -3.00 -44.04
N PHE A 408 46.19 -1.95 -43.90
CA PHE A 408 46.33 -0.84 -44.85
C PHE A 408 47.75 -0.77 -45.39
N LEU A 409 47.96 -0.18 -46.57
CA LEU A 409 49.31 0.03 -47.08
C LEU A 409 49.96 1.26 -46.46
N THR A 410 51.26 1.20 -46.23
CA THR A 410 52.05 2.39 -45.92
C THR A 410 51.93 3.42 -47.04
N ASN A 411 51.88 4.70 -46.65
CA ASN A 411 51.62 5.86 -47.51
C ASN A 411 50.21 5.90 -48.15
N GLU A 412 49.29 5.03 -47.73
CA GLU A 412 47.86 5.11 -48.07
C GLU A 412 47.11 5.98 -47.05
N ALA A 413 46.21 6.84 -47.52
CA ALA A 413 45.34 7.60 -46.64
C ALA A 413 44.21 6.73 -46.08
N VAL A 414 44.09 6.68 -44.75
CA VAL A 414 43.06 6.02 -43.96
C VAL A 414 42.13 7.08 -43.37
N THR A 415 40.83 6.90 -43.53
CA THR A 415 39.83 7.82 -42.95
C THR A 415 39.23 7.19 -41.70
N PHE A 416 39.33 7.91 -40.58
CA PHE A 416 38.65 7.60 -39.34
C PHE A 416 37.35 8.39 -39.29
N ARG A 417 36.21 7.73 -39.18
CA ARG A 417 34.93 8.38 -38.95
C ARG A 417 34.53 8.16 -37.50
N LEU A 418 34.47 9.24 -36.73
CA LEU A 418 34.17 9.24 -35.31
C LEU A 418 32.79 9.84 -35.08
N ARG A 419 31.98 9.25 -34.19
CA ARG A 419 30.72 9.84 -33.72
C ARG A 419 30.81 10.16 -32.24
N ALA A 420 30.64 11.43 -31.90
CA ALA A 420 30.44 11.90 -30.55
C ALA A 420 28.95 12.17 -30.31
N SER A 421 28.35 11.54 -29.30
CA SER A 421 26.91 11.66 -29.02
C SER A 421 26.63 12.00 -27.56
N ASN A 422 25.62 12.82 -27.29
CA ASN A 422 25.11 13.06 -25.94
C ASN A 422 23.84 12.23 -25.68
N ASN A 423 23.98 11.19 -24.86
CA ASN A 423 22.88 10.31 -24.46
C ASN A 423 22.26 10.67 -23.10
N ALA A 424 22.66 11.80 -22.49
CA ALA A 424 22.06 12.26 -21.24
C ALA A 424 20.75 13.01 -21.50
N MET A 425 19.94 13.15 -20.45
CA MET A 425 18.72 13.96 -20.43
C MET A 425 18.99 15.48 -20.37
N LEU A 426 20.27 15.85 -20.28
CA LEU A 426 20.77 17.21 -20.15
C LEU A 426 21.68 17.56 -21.32
N ASN A 427 21.73 18.84 -21.69
CA ASN A 427 22.75 19.35 -22.60
C ASN A 427 24.14 19.02 -22.05
N SER A 428 25.07 18.66 -22.93
CA SER A 428 26.49 18.69 -22.56
C SER A 428 26.88 20.15 -22.24
N GLY A 429 27.83 20.35 -21.35
CA GLY A 429 28.72 21.50 -21.38
C GLY A 429 29.48 21.60 -22.70
N GLU A 430 30.46 22.52 -22.77
CA GLU A 430 31.31 22.66 -23.95
C GLU A 430 32.14 21.39 -24.15
N ALA A 431 31.77 20.59 -25.15
CA ALA A 431 32.46 19.37 -25.50
C ALA A 431 33.57 19.65 -26.52
N ALA A 432 34.71 19.02 -26.33
CA ALA A 432 35.85 19.09 -27.23
C ALA A 432 36.41 17.69 -27.50
N LEU A 433 36.71 17.41 -28.77
CA LEU A 433 37.48 16.25 -29.18
C LEU A 433 38.96 16.63 -29.16
N SER A 434 39.80 15.76 -28.64
CA SER A 434 41.26 15.83 -28.75
C SER A 434 41.83 14.51 -29.24
N TYR A 435 42.88 14.59 -30.05
CA TYR A 435 43.56 13.42 -30.60
C TYR A 435 45.04 13.72 -30.84
N GLN A 436 45.91 12.80 -30.43
CA GLN A 436 47.36 12.90 -30.56
C GLN A 436 47.88 11.84 -31.53
N LEU A 437 48.69 12.23 -32.52
CA LEU A 437 49.16 11.31 -33.55
C LEU A 437 50.35 10.48 -33.07
N PRO A 438 50.30 9.14 -33.25
CA PRO A 438 51.47 8.28 -33.09
C PRO A 438 52.63 8.69 -34.01
N ALA A 439 53.87 8.32 -33.66
CA ALA A 439 55.07 8.77 -34.38
C ALA A 439 55.15 8.30 -35.85
N ASN A 440 54.55 7.16 -36.18
CA ASN A 440 54.58 6.49 -37.47
C ASN A 440 53.30 6.68 -38.30
N VAL A 441 52.54 7.74 -38.01
CA VAL A 441 51.34 8.13 -38.77
C VAL A 441 51.39 9.64 -38.99
N ASN A 442 51.13 10.11 -40.21
CA ASN A 442 51.04 11.53 -40.52
C ASN A 442 49.60 11.93 -40.87
N PHE A 443 49.32 13.21 -40.88
CA PHE A 443 48.07 13.73 -41.45
C PHE A 443 48.09 13.62 -42.98
N ASP A 444 46.96 13.30 -43.58
CA ASP A 444 46.78 13.49 -45.02
C ASP A 444 46.57 14.98 -45.32
N VAL A 445 47.64 15.65 -45.76
CA VAL A 445 47.62 17.08 -46.12
C VAL A 445 47.12 17.33 -47.55
N SER A 446 46.79 16.27 -48.32
CA SER A 446 46.21 16.42 -49.66
C SER A 446 44.73 16.83 -49.62
N GLN A 447 44.05 16.58 -48.50
CA GLN A 447 42.70 17.08 -48.24
C GLN A 447 42.77 18.50 -47.67
N ALA A 448 41.96 19.40 -48.22
CA ALA A 448 41.88 20.79 -47.77
C ALA A 448 41.32 20.89 -46.34
N ASP A 449 40.31 20.06 -46.05
CA ASP A 449 39.71 19.90 -44.73
C ASP A 449 40.22 18.61 -44.10
N LEU A 450 40.96 18.73 -42.99
CA LEU A 450 41.47 17.58 -42.25
C LEU A 450 40.36 16.87 -41.47
N VAL A 451 39.33 17.63 -41.10
CA VAL A 451 38.13 17.17 -40.42
C VAL A 451 36.90 17.71 -41.12
N VAL A 452 36.04 16.79 -41.56
CA VAL A 452 34.75 17.12 -42.20
C VAL A 452 33.63 16.94 -41.16
N GLY A 453 32.68 17.87 -41.13
CA GLY A 453 31.48 17.78 -40.27
C GLY A 453 31.45 18.70 -39.06
N VAL A 454 32.59 19.27 -38.64
CA VAL A 454 32.69 20.21 -37.49
C VAL A 454 33.43 21.47 -37.93
N ARG A 455 32.86 22.66 -37.65
CA ARG A 455 33.38 23.94 -38.16
C ARG A 455 34.64 24.44 -37.45
N ASP A 456 34.90 23.98 -36.22
CA ASP A 456 35.94 24.55 -35.35
C ASP A 456 36.99 23.49 -34.94
N CYS A 457 37.60 22.84 -35.93
CA CYS A 457 38.74 21.95 -35.72
C CYS A 457 40.07 22.64 -36.04
N THR A 458 41.03 22.55 -35.12
CA THR A 458 42.39 23.05 -35.29
C THR A 458 43.37 21.88 -35.37
N ARG A 459 44.20 21.88 -36.42
CA ARG A 459 45.33 20.96 -36.57
C ARG A 459 46.62 21.65 -36.15
N GLU A 460 47.43 20.99 -35.33
CA GLU A 460 48.76 21.50 -34.96
C GLU A 460 49.85 20.54 -35.43
N LEU A 461 50.43 20.84 -36.59
CA LEU A 461 51.44 19.99 -37.23
C LEU A 461 52.70 19.80 -36.37
N ALA A 462 53.11 20.85 -35.64
CA ALA A 462 54.28 20.80 -34.76
C ALA A 462 54.03 19.94 -33.51
N ALA A 463 52.83 20.02 -32.93
CA ALA A 463 52.41 19.23 -31.76
C ALA A 463 51.91 17.83 -32.15
N ARG A 464 51.68 17.56 -33.44
CA ARG A 464 51.12 16.33 -33.99
C ARG A 464 49.76 16.00 -33.34
N SER A 465 48.87 16.99 -33.28
CA SER A 465 47.57 16.89 -32.60
C SER A 465 46.42 17.52 -33.39
N VAL A 466 45.20 17.09 -33.07
CA VAL A 466 43.94 17.69 -33.52
C VAL A 466 43.10 18.01 -32.29
N THR A 467 42.51 19.19 -32.29
CA THR A 467 41.47 19.57 -31.33
C THR A 467 40.25 20.09 -32.09
N CYS A 468 39.06 19.62 -31.76
CA CYS A 468 37.80 20.10 -32.33
C CYS A 468 36.88 20.58 -31.22
N ASN A 469 36.36 21.81 -31.38
CA ASN A 469 35.28 22.28 -30.54
C ASN A 469 33.95 21.73 -31.09
N LEU A 470 33.30 20.87 -30.31
CA LEU A 470 32.00 20.30 -30.64
C LEU A 470 30.85 21.18 -30.11
N GLY A 471 31.15 22.12 -29.21
CA GLY A 471 30.17 22.97 -28.56
C GLY A 471 29.26 22.22 -27.59
N VAL A 472 28.08 22.76 -27.35
CA VAL A 472 27.03 22.13 -26.52
C VAL A 472 26.20 21.19 -27.39
N LEU A 473 26.15 19.91 -27.03
CA LEU A 473 25.31 18.88 -27.65
C LEU A 473 24.02 18.74 -26.84
N ALA A 474 22.85 18.91 -27.47
CA ALA A 474 21.57 18.67 -26.80
C ALA A 474 21.34 17.16 -26.57
N PRO A 475 20.40 16.77 -25.68
CA PRO A 475 20.01 15.37 -25.52
C PRO A 475 19.68 14.69 -26.86
N GLY A 476 20.38 13.61 -27.18
CA GLY A 476 20.24 12.85 -28.42
C GLY A 476 21.03 13.40 -29.61
N ASP A 477 21.64 14.58 -29.51
CA ASP A 477 22.46 15.13 -30.58
C ASP A 477 23.74 14.32 -30.75
N SER A 478 24.22 14.26 -32.00
CA SER A 478 25.48 13.63 -32.35
C SER A 478 26.23 14.48 -33.37
N GLN A 479 27.56 14.54 -33.25
CA GLN A 479 28.43 15.09 -34.28
C GLN A 479 29.35 14.00 -34.84
N VAL A 480 29.54 14.05 -36.15
CA VAL A 480 30.43 13.15 -36.87
C VAL A 480 31.68 13.91 -37.28
N ILE A 481 32.83 13.32 -37.00
CA ILE A 481 34.15 13.87 -37.25
C ILE A 481 34.88 12.87 -38.14
N GLU A 482 35.23 13.28 -39.36
CA GLU A 482 36.13 12.49 -40.21
C GLU A 482 37.58 12.93 -39.99
N LEU A 483 38.55 12.01 -39.99
CA LEU A 483 39.96 12.32 -39.83
C LEU A 483 40.81 11.50 -40.79
N HIS A 484 41.60 12.17 -41.62
CA HIS A 484 42.41 11.52 -42.64
C HIS A 484 43.88 11.39 -42.20
N LEU A 485 44.36 10.15 -42.09
CA LEU A 485 45.67 9.77 -41.59
C LEU A 485 46.45 8.95 -42.61
N ILE A 486 47.77 9.01 -42.62
CA ILE A 486 48.65 8.25 -43.53
C ILE A 486 49.67 7.48 -42.67
N PRO A 487 49.63 6.14 -42.62
CA PRO A 487 50.67 5.35 -41.98
C PRO A 487 51.99 5.51 -42.73
N THR A 488 53.09 5.75 -42.02
CA THR A 488 54.41 5.98 -42.64
C THR A 488 55.39 4.84 -42.42
N ALA A 489 55.04 3.84 -41.61
CA ALA A 489 55.84 2.66 -41.36
C ALA A 489 54.94 1.44 -41.11
N GLU A 490 55.48 0.26 -41.36
CA GLU A 490 54.80 -1.02 -41.12
C GLU A 490 54.59 -1.28 -39.62
N GLY A 491 53.57 -2.09 -39.31
CA GLY A 491 53.22 -2.53 -37.97
C GLY A 491 51.89 -1.96 -37.48
N THR A 492 51.54 -2.30 -36.23
CA THR A 492 50.27 -1.90 -35.60
C THR A 492 50.46 -0.65 -34.74
N THR A 493 49.52 0.28 -34.83
CA THR A 493 49.50 1.52 -34.03
C THR A 493 48.15 1.70 -33.34
N ASN A 494 48.16 2.06 -32.07
CA ASN A 494 46.93 2.38 -31.35
C ASN A 494 46.64 3.87 -31.42
N HIS A 495 45.40 4.19 -31.75
CA HIS A 495 44.84 5.51 -31.85
C HIS A 495 43.83 5.68 -30.73
N THR A 496 44.02 6.66 -29.86
CA THR A 496 43.06 6.98 -28.79
C THR A 496 42.49 8.36 -29.03
N PHE A 497 41.21 8.39 -29.40
CA PHE A 497 40.42 9.61 -29.57
C PHE A 497 39.72 9.92 -28.26
N ARG A 498 39.67 11.19 -27.87
CA ARG A 498 39.14 11.60 -26.57
C ARG A 498 38.12 12.69 -26.73
N VAL A 499 36.91 12.49 -26.23
CA VAL A 499 35.94 13.57 -26.09
C VAL A 499 35.81 13.92 -24.62
N GLN A 500 35.97 15.19 -24.31
CA GLN A 500 35.88 15.72 -22.96
C GLN A 500 34.89 16.88 -22.91
N GLU A 501 34.19 17.00 -21.78
CA GLU A 501 33.30 18.12 -21.50
C GLU A 501 33.65 18.73 -20.14
N GLY A 502 34.36 19.87 -20.17
CA GLY A 502 34.83 20.55 -18.96
C GLY A 502 35.53 19.60 -17.98
N VAL A 503 35.00 19.50 -16.75
CA VAL A 503 35.54 18.62 -15.67
C VAL A 503 34.69 17.36 -15.47
N PHE A 504 33.61 17.17 -16.24
CA PHE A 504 32.51 16.26 -15.89
C PHE A 504 32.52 14.91 -16.63
N GLY A 505 33.47 14.68 -17.53
CA GLY A 505 33.70 13.36 -18.13
C GLY A 505 34.67 13.38 -19.31
N GLU A 506 35.48 12.34 -19.41
CA GLU A 506 36.37 12.04 -20.54
C GLU A 506 35.98 10.65 -21.05
N VAL A 507 35.77 10.51 -22.36
CA VAL A 507 35.47 9.23 -23.00
C VAL A 507 36.47 8.98 -24.11
N ASP A 508 37.19 7.87 -23.97
CA ASP A 508 38.20 7.43 -24.92
C ASP A 508 37.62 6.37 -25.85
N ALA A 509 37.84 6.54 -27.16
CA ALA A 509 37.66 5.49 -28.14
C ALA A 509 39.04 5.09 -28.68
N THR A 510 39.40 3.81 -28.51
CA THR A 510 40.69 3.29 -28.98
C THR A 510 40.51 2.40 -30.20
N TYR A 511 41.38 2.57 -31.18
CA TYR A 511 41.38 1.81 -32.43
C TYR A 511 42.80 1.44 -32.84
N ALA A 512 43.01 0.22 -33.32
CA ALA A 512 44.31 -0.19 -33.83
C ALA A 512 44.36 -0.08 -35.35
N LEU A 513 45.48 0.41 -35.88
CA LEU A 513 45.72 0.54 -37.30
C LEU A 513 46.93 -0.31 -37.67
N LEU A 514 46.71 -1.32 -38.50
CA LEU A 514 47.76 -2.20 -39.01
C LEU A 514 48.21 -1.71 -40.39
N ALA A 515 49.49 -1.37 -40.51
CA ALA A 515 50.10 -0.96 -41.78
C ALA A 515 51.08 -2.02 -42.30
N THR A 516 51.07 -2.25 -43.62
CA THR A 516 51.94 -3.19 -44.33
C THR A 516 52.76 -2.50 -45.42
N GLY A 517 53.87 -3.12 -45.81
CA GLY A 517 54.75 -2.63 -46.86
C GLY A 517 54.11 -2.66 -48.23
N MET A 518 54.64 -1.87 -49.16
CA MET A 518 54.26 -1.95 -50.56
C MET A 518 55.28 -2.78 -51.34
N ASP A 519 54.84 -3.92 -51.87
CA ASP A 519 55.69 -4.84 -52.63
C ASP A 519 55.76 -4.48 -54.10
N VAL A 520 54.65 -4.01 -54.66
CA VAL A 520 54.49 -3.76 -56.10
C VAL A 520 54.14 -2.31 -56.37
N CYS A 521 54.99 -1.58 -57.10
CA CYS A 521 54.64 -0.24 -57.60
C CYS A 521 55.44 0.15 -58.84
N ALA A 522 55.09 1.28 -59.45
CA ALA A 522 55.74 1.77 -60.67
C ALA A 522 57.25 2.03 -60.51
N SER A 523 57.69 2.46 -59.31
CA SER A 523 59.10 2.69 -58.97
C SER A 523 59.28 2.76 -57.45
N GLY A 524 60.38 2.21 -56.93
CA GLY A 524 60.74 2.32 -55.52
C GLY A 524 60.30 1.15 -54.63
N CYS A 525 59.48 0.24 -55.17
CA CYS A 525 59.12 -1.02 -54.52
C CYS A 525 60.00 -2.18 -54.99
N PRO A 526 60.05 -3.29 -54.23
CA PRO A 526 60.82 -4.49 -54.61
C PRO A 526 60.43 -5.08 -55.98
N PHE A 527 59.15 -4.97 -56.36
CA PHE A 527 58.62 -5.50 -57.62
C PHE A 527 57.91 -4.41 -58.42
N ASN A 528 57.94 -4.54 -59.74
CA ASN A 528 57.20 -3.71 -60.69
C ASN A 528 56.08 -4.48 -61.42
N SER A 529 55.85 -5.74 -61.05
CA SER A 529 54.79 -6.62 -61.55
C SER A 529 54.16 -7.40 -60.40
N ILE A 530 52.84 -7.56 -60.46
CA ILE A 530 52.04 -8.32 -59.49
C ILE A 530 52.40 -9.80 -59.57
N LEU A 531 52.52 -10.37 -60.77
CA LEU A 531 52.85 -11.77 -60.97
C LEU A 531 54.23 -12.13 -60.39
N THR A 532 55.24 -11.26 -60.55
CA THR A 532 56.57 -11.53 -59.98
C THR A 532 56.56 -11.49 -58.46
N ALA A 533 55.83 -10.55 -57.87
CA ALA A 533 55.63 -10.49 -56.42
C ALA A 533 54.84 -11.69 -55.88
N VAL A 534 53.73 -12.05 -56.52
CA VAL A 534 52.95 -13.26 -56.20
C VAL A 534 53.82 -14.51 -56.25
N ASN A 535 54.68 -14.65 -57.26
CA ASN A 535 55.58 -15.80 -57.38
C ASN A 535 56.61 -15.82 -56.24
N ALA A 536 57.15 -14.67 -55.84
CA ALA A 536 58.12 -14.55 -54.76
C ALA A 536 57.51 -14.72 -53.35
N ALA A 537 56.26 -14.31 -53.14
CA ALA A 537 55.60 -14.31 -51.84
C ALA A 537 55.43 -15.73 -51.26
N PRO A 538 55.73 -15.97 -49.96
CA PRO A 538 55.38 -17.20 -49.27
C PRO A 538 53.86 -17.43 -49.22
N ALA A 539 53.43 -18.69 -49.05
CA ALA A 539 52.01 -18.99 -48.86
C ALA A 539 51.50 -18.41 -47.52
N GLY A 540 50.34 -17.75 -47.56
CA GLY A 540 49.70 -17.05 -46.44
C GLY A 540 50.07 -15.56 -46.35
N ASP A 541 51.01 -15.09 -47.17
CA ASP A 541 51.51 -13.72 -47.09
C ASP A 541 50.59 -12.70 -47.77
N THR A 542 50.78 -11.41 -47.44
CA THR A 542 50.09 -10.29 -48.08
C THR A 542 51.00 -9.61 -49.09
N VAL A 543 50.56 -9.55 -50.35
CA VAL A 543 51.22 -8.76 -51.40
C VAL A 543 50.57 -7.39 -51.47
N GLY A 544 51.32 -6.36 -51.06
CA GLY A 544 50.90 -4.97 -51.13
C GLY A 544 51.10 -4.37 -52.52
N ILE A 545 50.04 -3.87 -53.14
CA ILE A 545 50.04 -3.37 -54.52
C ILE A 545 49.67 -1.89 -54.52
N GLY A 546 50.62 -1.06 -54.93
CA GLY A 546 50.45 0.37 -55.06
C GLY A 546 49.44 0.82 -56.12
N PRO A 547 49.20 2.12 -56.22
CA PRO A 547 48.37 2.69 -57.27
C PRO A 547 49.08 2.56 -58.63
N GLY A 548 48.32 2.18 -59.65
CA GLY A 548 48.88 1.97 -60.99
C GLY A 548 47.97 1.13 -61.88
N THR A 549 48.32 1.06 -63.16
CA THR A 549 47.72 0.11 -64.12
C THR A 549 48.74 -0.95 -64.48
N TYR A 550 48.47 -2.18 -64.07
CA TYR A 550 49.33 -3.35 -64.23
C TYR A 550 48.77 -4.21 -65.36
N LEU A 551 49.56 -4.37 -66.42
CA LEU A 551 49.16 -5.12 -67.62
C LEU A 551 49.60 -6.57 -67.47
N GLU A 552 48.77 -7.38 -66.83
CA GLU A 552 49.19 -8.69 -66.34
C GLU A 552 48.10 -9.75 -66.44
N ASN A 553 48.55 -11.00 -66.46
CA ASN A 553 47.76 -12.20 -66.30
C ASN A 553 48.36 -12.96 -65.11
N VAL A 554 47.68 -12.92 -63.97
CA VAL A 554 48.22 -13.35 -62.69
C VAL A 554 47.63 -14.70 -62.31
N ALA A 555 48.47 -15.73 -62.35
CA ALA A 555 48.13 -17.07 -61.87
C ALA A 555 48.54 -17.23 -60.40
N ILE A 556 47.61 -17.69 -59.56
CA ILE A 556 47.81 -17.86 -58.12
C ILE A 556 47.50 -19.30 -57.73
N ASN A 557 48.48 -20.00 -57.16
CA ASN A 557 48.40 -21.42 -56.82
C ASN A 557 48.69 -21.72 -55.34
N LYS A 558 48.64 -20.69 -54.50
CA LYS A 558 48.95 -20.73 -53.07
C LYS A 558 48.08 -19.71 -52.34
N ASN A 559 47.96 -19.87 -51.02
CA ASN A 559 47.17 -18.96 -50.21
C ASN A 559 47.85 -17.60 -50.19
N LEU A 560 47.13 -16.51 -50.45
CA LEU A 560 47.68 -15.15 -50.48
C LEU A 560 46.59 -14.11 -50.22
N VAL A 561 46.99 -12.96 -49.70
CA VAL A 561 46.17 -11.74 -49.69
C VAL A 561 46.77 -10.76 -50.71
N LEU A 562 45.96 -10.25 -51.64
CA LEU A 562 46.34 -9.16 -52.52
C LEU A 562 45.69 -7.88 -51.99
N GLN A 563 46.50 -6.94 -51.55
CA GLN A 563 46.04 -5.68 -50.95
C GLN A 563 46.31 -4.52 -51.91
N GLY A 564 45.26 -3.98 -52.52
CA GLY A 564 45.34 -2.75 -53.31
C GLY A 564 45.35 -1.50 -52.45
N SER A 565 45.87 -0.41 -53.00
CA SER A 565 46.06 0.87 -52.31
C SER A 565 44.80 1.75 -52.22
N ARG A 566 43.75 1.48 -53.01
CA ARG A 566 42.39 2.04 -52.90
C ARG A 566 41.48 1.47 -53.98
N ALA A 567 40.17 1.41 -53.72
CA ALA A 567 39.17 1.11 -54.76
C ALA A 567 39.30 2.12 -55.92
N GLY A 568 39.59 1.62 -57.12
CA GLY A 568 39.73 2.45 -58.32
C GLY A 568 41.17 2.80 -58.74
N GLN A 569 42.16 2.64 -57.85
CA GLN A 569 43.53 3.11 -58.12
C GLN A 569 44.53 1.99 -58.45
N THR A 570 44.32 0.78 -57.92
CA THR A 570 45.09 -0.41 -58.29
C THR A 570 44.34 -1.18 -59.36
N ILE A 571 44.72 -0.97 -60.62
CA ILE A 571 44.06 -1.53 -61.79
C ILE A 571 44.89 -2.67 -62.36
N VAL A 572 44.32 -3.86 -62.45
CA VAL A 572 44.89 -5.01 -63.15
C VAL A 572 44.11 -5.20 -64.45
N ASP A 573 44.80 -5.02 -65.57
CA ASP A 573 44.19 -4.83 -66.89
C ASP A 573 44.67 -5.90 -67.87
N GLY A 574 43.75 -6.72 -68.37
CA GLY A 574 44.02 -7.79 -69.35
C GLY A 574 44.14 -7.31 -70.81
N LYS A 575 43.94 -6.01 -71.05
CA LYS A 575 44.04 -5.29 -72.34
C LYS A 575 43.17 -5.81 -73.49
N GLY A 576 42.18 -6.63 -73.18
CA GLY A 576 41.34 -7.34 -74.13
C GLY A 576 42.08 -8.49 -74.82
N VAL A 577 43.21 -8.94 -74.27
CA VAL A 577 44.06 -9.96 -74.89
C VAL A 577 44.17 -11.21 -74.04
N GLN A 578 44.17 -11.08 -72.71
CA GLN A 578 44.30 -12.21 -71.79
C GLN A 578 43.39 -12.06 -70.58
N ARG A 579 43.16 -13.19 -69.90
CA ARG A 579 42.48 -13.23 -68.60
C ARG A 579 43.32 -12.49 -67.56
N VAL A 580 42.68 -11.81 -66.62
CA VAL A 580 43.39 -11.04 -65.59
C VAL A 580 43.90 -11.94 -64.46
N PHE A 581 43.03 -12.77 -63.88
CA PHE A 581 43.39 -13.66 -62.77
C PHE A 581 42.98 -15.12 -63.00
N SER A 582 43.85 -16.05 -62.60
CA SER A 582 43.55 -17.49 -62.55
C SER A 582 43.90 -18.03 -61.16
N ILE A 583 42.90 -18.50 -60.41
CA ILE A 583 43.09 -19.07 -59.06
C ILE A 583 43.00 -20.58 -59.15
N ALA A 584 44.10 -21.27 -58.81
CA ALA A 584 44.16 -22.72 -58.89
C ALA A 584 43.33 -23.39 -57.79
N ALA A 585 42.93 -24.64 -58.04
CA ALA A 585 42.26 -25.45 -57.03
C ALA A 585 43.14 -25.62 -55.78
N GLY A 586 42.54 -25.46 -54.60
CA GLY A 586 43.23 -25.56 -53.31
C GLY A 586 43.93 -24.27 -52.83
N ALA A 587 43.97 -23.22 -53.65
CA ALA A 587 44.45 -21.91 -53.21
C ALA A 587 43.34 -21.10 -52.53
N GLU A 588 43.66 -20.45 -51.42
CA GLU A 588 42.77 -19.49 -50.73
C GLU A 588 43.28 -18.07 -50.92
N VAL A 589 42.56 -17.27 -51.71
CA VAL A 589 42.99 -15.94 -52.12
C VAL A 589 41.99 -14.89 -51.64
N THR A 590 42.49 -13.87 -50.96
CA THR A 590 41.70 -12.68 -50.63
C THR A 590 42.18 -11.52 -51.48
N MET A 591 41.27 -10.82 -52.16
CA MET A 591 41.56 -9.62 -52.95
C MET A 591 40.85 -8.43 -52.35
N ASN A 592 41.62 -7.42 -51.95
CA ASN A 592 41.11 -6.21 -51.34
C ASN A 592 41.37 -5.02 -52.27
N ARG A 593 40.33 -4.23 -52.55
CA ARG A 593 40.46 -2.90 -53.19
C ARG A 593 41.11 -2.91 -54.58
N LEU A 594 40.88 -3.95 -55.39
CA LEU A 594 41.40 -4.07 -56.75
C LEU A 594 40.35 -3.71 -57.81
N VAL A 595 40.80 -3.13 -58.93
CA VAL A 595 40.03 -3.05 -60.18
C VAL A 595 40.53 -4.10 -61.15
N ILE A 596 39.65 -5.00 -61.58
CA ILE A 596 39.94 -6.08 -62.53
C ILE A 596 39.21 -5.76 -63.83
N GLN A 597 39.93 -5.44 -64.89
CA GLN A 597 39.30 -4.95 -66.10
C GLN A 597 39.89 -5.43 -67.42
N ASN A 598 39.07 -5.31 -68.47
CA ASN A 598 39.44 -5.59 -69.85
C ASN A 598 40.10 -6.97 -70.02
N GLY A 599 39.74 -7.94 -69.18
CA GLY A 599 40.18 -9.32 -69.34
C GLY A 599 39.48 -9.98 -70.53
N LEU A 600 40.21 -10.74 -71.33
CA LEU A 600 39.65 -11.63 -72.35
C LEU A 600 40.12 -13.05 -72.11
N ALA A 601 39.20 -13.98 -71.88
CA ALA A 601 39.54 -15.39 -71.84
C ALA A 601 39.89 -15.89 -73.26
N ALA A 602 41.14 -15.68 -73.64
CA ALA A 602 41.66 -16.06 -74.94
C ALA A 602 41.69 -17.58 -75.13
N TYR A 603 41.56 -17.99 -76.39
CA TYR A 603 41.62 -19.37 -76.82
C TYR A 603 42.99 -20.01 -76.52
N GLU A 604 43.00 -21.25 -76.04
CA GLU A 604 44.21 -22.09 -76.06
C GLU A 604 44.48 -22.50 -77.53
N ALA A 605 45.33 -21.73 -78.20
CA ALA A 605 45.76 -22.00 -79.57
C ALA A 605 46.45 -23.37 -79.66
N GLY A 606 45.77 -24.37 -80.23
CA GLY A 606 46.40 -25.67 -80.51
C GLY A 606 45.48 -26.83 -80.83
N SER A 607 44.16 -26.68 -80.68
CA SER A 607 43.24 -27.82 -80.80
C SER A 607 42.21 -27.56 -81.89
N ILE A 608 42.60 -27.69 -83.17
CA ILE A 608 41.64 -27.98 -84.25
C ILE A 608 41.15 -29.41 -84.00
N THR A 609 40.20 -29.55 -83.09
CA THR A 609 39.55 -30.82 -82.81
C THR A 609 38.25 -30.90 -83.60
N LEU A 610 37.87 -32.12 -83.95
CA LEU A 610 36.63 -32.47 -84.66
C LEU A 610 35.36 -32.22 -83.81
N VAL A 611 35.48 -31.55 -82.67
CA VAL A 611 34.46 -31.36 -81.64
C VAL A 611 34.17 -29.85 -81.51
N PRO A 612 32.90 -29.43 -81.32
CA PRO A 612 32.57 -28.03 -81.06
C PRO A 612 33.42 -27.51 -79.90
N THR A 613 34.38 -26.64 -80.18
CA THR A 613 35.33 -26.19 -79.16
C THR A 613 34.72 -25.03 -78.36
N PRO A 614 34.49 -25.20 -77.05
CA PRO A 614 33.94 -24.14 -76.22
C PRO A 614 34.85 -22.92 -76.14
N GLY A 615 34.25 -21.75 -75.97
CA GLY A 615 34.95 -20.56 -75.52
C GLY A 615 35.44 -20.73 -74.08
N ALA A 616 36.55 -20.06 -73.75
CA ALA A 616 37.15 -20.13 -72.42
C ALA A 616 36.35 -19.30 -71.40
N ASP A 617 36.19 -19.83 -70.19
CA ASP A 617 35.43 -19.18 -69.12
C ASP A 617 36.26 -18.12 -68.37
N GLY A 618 35.60 -17.17 -67.69
CA GLY A 618 36.26 -16.28 -66.74
C GLY A 618 37.14 -15.22 -67.40
N GLY A 619 36.56 -14.19 -68.02
CA GLY A 619 37.35 -13.14 -68.68
C GLY A 619 38.20 -12.32 -67.72
N GLY A 620 37.60 -11.89 -66.61
CA GLY A 620 38.31 -11.19 -65.54
C GLY A 620 39.01 -12.19 -64.63
N VAL A 621 38.24 -13.08 -64.01
CA VAL A 621 38.72 -14.05 -63.04
C VAL A 621 38.23 -15.45 -63.38
N LEU A 622 39.15 -16.43 -63.39
CA LEU A 622 38.85 -17.86 -63.37
C LEU A 622 39.21 -18.40 -61.98
N ASN A 623 38.21 -18.68 -61.15
CA ASN A 623 38.41 -19.22 -59.81
C ASN A 623 38.10 -20.72 -59.74
N MET A 624 39.11 -21.52 -59.42
CA MET A 624 38.97 -22.95 -59.09
C MET A 624 39.25 -23.25 -57.62
N GLY A 625 39.67 -22.26 -56.82
CA GLY A 625 39.96 -22.36 -55.39
C GLY A 625 38.93 -21.62 -54.52
N THR A 626 39.37 -21.02 -53.43
CA THR A 626 38.56 -20.13 -52.58
C THR A 626 38.97 -18.68 -52.83
N LEU A 627 38.03 -17.84 -53.24
CA LEU A 627 38.26 -16.43 -53.53
C LEU A 627 37.34 -15.55 -52.67
N VAL A 628 37.93 -14.67 -51.87
CA VAL A 628 37.21 -13.60 -51.16
C VAL A 628 37.57 -12.27 -51.81
N MET A 629 36.58 -11.47 -52.19
CA MET A 629 36.81 -10.15 -52.78
C MET A 629 36.15 -9.09 -51.91
N ASN A 630 36.96 -8.19 -51.34
CA ASN A 630 36.50 -7.10 -50.49
C ASN A 630 36.70 -5.77 -51.21
N ARG A 631 35.61 -5.02 -51.43
CA ARG A 631 35.64 -3.68 -52.04
C ARG A 631 36.34 -3.64 -53.40
N CYS A 632 36.15 -4.68 -54.21
CA CYS A 632 36.74 -4.81 -55.54
C CYS A 632 35.77 -4.37 -56.64
N LEU A 633 36.30 -3.98 -57.80
CA LEU A 633 35.54 -3.64 -59.00
C LEU A 633 35.96 -4.54 -60.17
N VAL A 634 35.05 -5.39 -60.67
CA VAL A 634 35.29 -6.26 -61.83
C VAL A 634 34.50 -5.73 -63.02
N ARG A 635 35.16 -5.21 -64.05
CA ARG A 635 34.46 -4.55 -65.16
C ARG A 635 35.02 -4.76 -66.56
N ASN A 636 34.16 -4.65 -67.57
CA ASN A 636 34.55 -4.68 -68.99
C ASN A 636 35.34 -5.94 -69.37
N ASN A 637 35.14 -7.04 -68.65
CA ASN A 637 35.79 -8.32 -68.95
C ASN A 637 34.90 -9.19 -69.83
N ARG A 638 35.51 -10.00 -70.68
CA ARG A 638 34.82 -10.85 -71.64
C ARG A 638 35.31 -12.30 -71.60
N ALA A 639 34.37 -13.24 -71.50
CA ALA A 639 34.66 -14.66 -71.70
C ALA A 639 34.79 -14.97 -73.20
N GLY A 640 35.50 -16.05 -73.54
CA GLY A 640 35.83 -16.39 -74.93
C GLY A 640 34.59 -16.83 -75.71
N ASP A 641 34.54 -16.51 -77.01
CA ASP A 641 33.48 -17.00 -77.89
C ASP A 641 33.70 -18.47 -78.28
N GLY A 642 32.62 -19.19 -78.55
CA GLY A 642 32.65 -20.56 -79.06
C GLY A 642 33.14 -20.62 -80.50
N PHE A 643 33.82 -21.71 -80.84
CA PHE A 643 34.37 -21.86 -82.19
C PHE A 643 33.28 -22.09 -83.24
N PRO A 644 33.45 -21.57 -84.47
CA PRO A 644 32.61 -22.00 -85.58
C PRO A 644 32.69 -23.52 -85.75
N GLY A 645 31.56 -24.14 -86.06
CA GLY A 645 31.51 -25.55 -86.41
C GLY A 645 32.36 -25.84 -87.64
N VAL A 646 32.88 -27.06 -87.71
CA VAL A 646 33.67 -27.55 -88.85
C VAL A 646 32.86 -28.59 -89.64
N THR A 647 32.95 -28.54 -90.97
CA THR A 647 32.26 -29.50 -91.84
C THR A 647 33.17 -30.70 -92.12
N PHE A 648 32.83 -31.87 -91.57
CA PHE A 648 33.47 -33.16 -91.87
C PHE A 648 32.40 -34.17 -92.25
N GLY A 649 32.25 -34.41 -93.55
CA GLY A 649 31.10 -35.14 -94.10
C GLY A 649 30.01 -34.18 -94.58
N PRO A 650 28.85 -34.71 -94.98
CA PRO A 650 27.91 -33.93 -95.77
C PRO A 650 27.00 -33.01 -94.91
N ALA A 651 26.82 -33.28 -93.61
CA ALA A 651 26.14 -32.39 -92.67
C ALA A 651 27.13 -31.41 -92.00
N GLY A 652 26.67 -30.19 -91.68
CA GLY A 652 27.47 -29.19 -90.98
C GLY A 652 27.69 -29.54 -89.51
N GLY A 653 28.89 -29.32 -88.98
CA GLY A 653 29.20 -29.48 -87.55
C GLY A 653 28.62 -28.35 -86.69
N ALA A 654 28.29 -28.64 -85.43
CA ALA A 654 27.76 -27.64 -84.51
C ALA A 654 28.82 -26.61 -84.09
N GLY A 655 28.40 -25.38 -83.85
CA GLY A 655 29.23 -24.35 -83.21
C GLY A 655 29.51 -24.69 -81.74
N GLY A 656 30.68 -24.31 -81.25
CA GLY A 656 31.04 -24.44 -79.84
C GLY A 656 30.24 -23.50 -78.95
N ARG A 657 30.03 -23.85 -77.68
CA ARG A 657 29.39 -22.94 -76.73
C ARG A 657 30.28 -21.74 -76.41
N GLY A 658 29.69 -20.60 -76.09
CA GLY A 658 30.41 -19.46 -75.51
C GLY A 658 30.86 -19.74 -74.08
N GLY A 659 31.95 -19.08 -73.67
CA GLY A 659 32.48 -19.17 -72.31
C GLY A 659 31.58 -18.44 -71.29
N HIS A 660 31.50 -18.99 -70.10
CA HIS A 660 30.72 -18.47 -68.99
C HIS A 660 31.51 -17.46 -68.15
N GLY A 661 30.82 -16.63 -67.36
CA GLY A 661 31.49 -15.82 -66.34
C GLY A 661 32.37 -14.71 -66.93
N GLY A 662 31.81 -13.82 -67.74
CA GLY A 662 32.57 -12.75 -68.40
C GLY A 662 33.44 -11.96 -67.42
N GLY A 663 32.85 -11.57 -66.28
CA GLY A 663 33.56 -10.99 -65.14
C GLY A 663 34.29 -12.07 -64.35
N ILE A 664 33.54 -12.98 -63.75
CA ILE A 664 34.04 -14.03 -62.86
C ILE A 664 33.41 -15.36 -63.24
N PHE A 665 34.25 -16.36 -63.51
CA PHE A 665 33.85 -17.75 -63.47
C PHE A 665 34.32 -18.38 -62.16
N ASN A 666 33.40 -18.97 -61.40
CA ASN A 666 33.67 -19.62 -60.12
C ASN A 666 33.33 -21.12 -60.15
N GLY A 667 34.34 -21.96 -60.29
CA GLY A 667 34.25 -23.42 -60.10
C GLY A 667 34.52 -23.88 -58.65
N GLY A 668 35.07 -23.00 -57.81
CA GLY A 668 35.34 -23.24 -56.39
C GLY A 668 34.40 -22.46 -55.46
N THR A 669 34.93 -21.73 -54.49
CA THR A 669 34.16 -20.87 -53.57
C THR A 669 34.43 -19.40 -53.84
N LEU A 670 33.39 -18.58 -53.93
CA LEU A 670 33.47 -17.13 -54.10
C LEU A 670 32.70 -16.39 -53.01
N VAL A 671 33.33 -15.41 -52.37
CA VAL A 671 32.68 -14.47 -51.46
C VAL A 671 32.90 -13.05 -51.98
N LEU A 672 31.83 -12.31 -52.22
CA LEU A 672 31.87 -10.89 -52.57
C LEU A 672 31.41 -10.06 -51.37
N ASN A 673 32.25 -9.15 -50.89
CA ASN A 673 31.95 -8.21 -49.82
C ASN A 673 32.10 -6.78 -50.34
N ASP A 674 31.05 -5.98 -50.25
CA ASP A 674 31.03 -4.54 -50.62
C ASP A 674 31.65 -4.26 -52.01
N SER A 675 31.52 -5.18 -52.95
CA SER A 675 32.18 -5.18 -54.26
C SER A 675 31.21 -4.84 -55.39
N ARG A 676 31.72 -4.57 -56.59
CA ARG A 676 30.91 -4.28 -57.78
C ARG A 676 31.39 -5.09 -58.98
N VAL A 677 30.48 -5.78 -59.67
CA VAL A 677 30.76 -6.52 -60.93
C VAL A 677 29.90 -5.93 -62.03
N ALA A 678 30.51 -5.17 -62.94
CA ALA A 678 29.75 -4.36 -63.88
C ALA A 678 30.24 -4.40 -65.33
N ASN A 679 29.32 -4.36 -66.30
CA ASN A 679 29.64 -4.27 -67.73
C ASN A 679 30.53 -5.42 -68.26
N ASN A 680 30.37 -6.62 -67.72
CA ASN A 680 31.09 -7.81 -68.20
C ASN A 680 30.23 -8.63 -69.17
N GLN A 681 30.86 -9.33 -70.11
CA GLN A 681 30.18 -10.06 -71.18
C GLN A 681 30.60 -11.54 -71.21
N ALA A 682 29.64 -12.45 -71.10
CA ALA A 682 29.89 -13.85 -71.38
C ALA A 682 30.08 -14.08 -72.91
N GLY A 683 30.78 -15.14 -73.27
CA GLY A 683 31.13 -15.43 -74.65
C GLY A 683 29.94 -15.80 -75.51
N ASN A 684 29.96 -15.43 -76.78
CA ASN A 684 28.91 -15.83 -77.73
C ASN A 684 29.11 -17.27 -78.19
N GLY A 685 28.01 -17.94 -78.54
CA GLY A 685 28.06 -19.25 -79.18
C GLY A 685 28.63 -19.16 -80.60
N GLY A 686 29.36 -20.20 -80.99
CA GLY A 686 29.95 -20.32 -82.31
C GLY A 686 28.90 -20.54 -83.39
N ILE A 687 29.18 -20.09 -84.60
CA ILE A 687 28.30 -20.28 -85.77
C ILE A 687 28.34 -21.75 -86.19
N GLY A 688 27.19 -22.35 -86.50
CA GLY A 688 27.13 -23.70 -87.05
C GLY A 688 27.75 -23.78 -88.46
N ALA A 689 28.36 -24.92 -88.80
CA ALA A 689 29.01 -25.10 -90.09
C ALA A 689 28.00 -25.26 -91.23
N VAL A 690 28.45 -24.97 -92.46
CA VAL A 690 27.64 -25.19 -93.67
C VAL A 690 27.44 -26.69 -93.91
N GLY A 691 26.21 -27.10 -94.24
CA GLY A 691 25.92 -28.41 -94.82
C GLY A 691 26.21 -28.42 -96.32
N PHE A 692 26.64 -29.55 -96.86
CA PHE A 692 26.92 -29.70 -98.29
C PHE A 692 25.62 -29.69 -99.11
N PHE A 693 25.58 -28.93 -100.21
CA PHE A 693 24.43 -28.95 -101.12
C PHE A 693 24.64 -30.00 -102.21
N ASP A 694 23.98 -31.15 -102.06
CA ASP A 694 23.91 -32.20 -103.08
C ASP A 694 22.50 -32.18 -103.74
N PRO A 695 22.38 -32.32 -105.07
CA PRO A 695 21.08 -32.33 -105.75
C PRO A 695 20.18 -33.54 -105.41
N PHE A 696 20.78 -34.63 -104.92
CA PHE A 696 20.14 -35.93 -104.67
C PHE A 696 19.95 -36.22 -103.18
N PHE A 697 20.70 -35.55 -102.30
CA PHE A 697 20.62 -35.74 -100.85
C PHE A 697 20.53 -34.41 -100.09
N SER A 698 19.58 -34.32 -99.16
CA SER A 698 19.41 -33.15 -98.29
C SER A 698 20.28 -33.29 -97.05
N TYR A 699 21.28 -32.42 -96.90
CA TYR A 699 22.10 -32.34 -95.70
C TYR A 699 21.84 -31.07 -94.90
N PRO A 700 21.60 -31.17 -93.58
CA PRO A 700 21.34 -30.02 -92.73
C PRO A 700 22.63 -29.24 -92.43
N GLY A 701 22.48 -27.94 -92.18
CA GLY A 701 23.53 -27.14 -91.57
C GLY A 701 23.69 -27.46 -90.08
N GLY A 702 24.86 -27.17 -89.53
CA GLY A 702 25.14 -27.43 -88.11
C GLY A 702 24.37 -26.46 -87.21
N ALA A 703 23.98 -26.91 -86.02
CA ALA A 703 23.37 -26.01 -85.03
C ALA A 703 24.39 -24.94 -84.57
N GLY A 704 23.90 -23.75 -84.27
CA GLY A 704 24.70 -22.74 -83.58
C GLY A 704 25.00 -23.18 -82.15
N GLY A 705 26.16 -22.80 -81.63
CA GLY A 705 26.53 -23.08 -80.25
C GLY A 705 25.73 -22.22 -79.27
N GLU A 706 25.55 -22.67 -78.04
CA GLU A 706 24.88 -21.89 -76.99
C GLU A 706 25.76 -20.71 -76.54
N GLY A 707 25.13 -19.60 -76.16
CA GLY A 707 25.81 -18.47 -75.54
C GLY A 707 26.19 -18.77 -74.08
N GLY A 708 27.24 -18.13 -73.59
CA GLY A 708 27.69 -18.27 -72.21
C GLY A 708 26.73 -17.59 -71.21
N SER A 709 26.36 -18.30 -70.15
CA SER A 709 25.64 -17.76 -68.99
C SER A 709 26.54 -16.99 -68.01
N GLY A 710 25.94 -16.13 -67.17
CA GLY A 710 26.65 -15.44 -66.08
C GLY A 710 27.62 -14.37 -66.58
N GLY A 711 27.15 -13.38 -67.35
CA GLY A 711 28.00 -12.30 -67.88
C GLY A 711 28.85 -11.62 -66.81
N GLY A 712 28.24 -11.32 -65.66
CA GLY A 712 28.91 -10.84 -64.45
C GLY A 712 29.60 -11.99 -63.73
N VAL A 713 28.81 -12.86 -63.12
CA VAL A 713 29.29 -14.03 -62.36
C VAL A 713 28.59 -15.30 -62.85
N TYR A 714 29.39 -16.29 -63.23
CA TYR A 714 28.95 -17.67 -63.35
C TYR A 714 29.52 -18.48 -62.19
N THR A 715 28.70 -19.29 -61.53
CA THR A 715 29.19 -20.21 -60.50
C THR A 715 28.68 -21.63 -60.66
N SER A 716 29.56 -22.59 -60.42
CA SER A 716 29.25 -24.01 -60.28
C SER A 716 29.74 -24.57 -58.93
N GLY A 717 30.05 -23.70 -57.97
CA GLY A 717 30.54 -24.02 -56.63
C GLY A 717 29.89 -23.15 -55.55
N GLY A 718 30.59 -22.87 -54.44
CA GLY A 718 30.06 -22.05 -53.35
C GLY A 718 30.04 -20.57 -53.70
N TYR A 719 28.98 -19.85 -53.35
CA TYR A 719 28.86 -18.41 -53.58
C TYR A 719 28.19 -17.70 -52.41
N THR A 720 28.78 -16.60 -51.95
CA THR A 720 28.21 -15.68 -50.96
C THR A 720 28.34 -14.25 -51.47
N ASN A 721 27.26 -13.48 -51.37
CA ASN A 721 27.27 -12.04 -51.66
C ASN A 721 26.83 -11.26 -50.41
N ASN A 722 27.76 -10.52 -49.84
CA ASN A 722 27.51 -9.58 -48.75
C ASN A 722 27.61 -8.16 -49.32
N ASN A 723 26.46 -7.53 -49.52
CA ASN A 723 26.36 -6.12 -49.91
C ASN A 723 27.12 -5.73 -51.20
N SER A 724 27.25 -6.65 -52.16
CA SER A 724 27.92 -6.39 -53.45
C SER A 724 26.92 -6.27 -54.60
N VAL A 725 27.21 -5.39 -55.55
CA VAL A 725 26.34 -5.05 -56.68
C VAL A 725 26.82 -5.72 -57.96
N LEU A 726 25.92 -6.39 -58.68
CA LEU A 726 26.17 -6.94 -60.02
C LEU A 726 25.22 -6.25 -60.99
N GLU A 727 25.74 -5.51 -61.98
CA GLU A 727 24.88 -4.71 -62.87
C GLU A 727 25.44 -4.50 -64.28
N GLY A 728 24.56 -4.28 -65.25
CA GLY A 728 24.95 -3.92 -66.62
C GLY A 728 25.76 -5.00 -67.33
N ASN A 729 25.76 -6.23 -66.82
CA ASN A 729 26.46 -7.35 -67.45
C ASN A 729 25.60 -7.97 -68.56
N ALA A 730 26.21 -8.74 -69.45
CA ALA A 730 25.56 -9.35 -70.60
C ALA A 730 25.88 -10.85 -70.70
N ALA A 731 24.84 -11.68 -70.81
CA ALA A 731 25.00 -13.06 -71.22
C ALA A 731 25.38 -13.13 -72.71
N GLY A 732 26.01 -14.23 -73.11
CA GLY A 732 26.40 -14.46 -74.49
C GLY A 732 25.19 -14.71 -75.39
N PHE A 733 25.26 -14.24 -76.63
CA PHE A 733 24.28 -14.61 -77.64
C PHE A 733 24.50 -16.04 -78.11
N GLY A 734 23.41 -16.73 -78.46
CA GLY A 734 23.51 -18.00 -79.16
C GLY A 734 24.09 -17.82 -80.56
N GLY A 735 24.86 -18.80 -81.01
CA GLY A 735 25.41 -18.82 -82.35
C GLY A 735 24.33 -18.99 -83.40
N VAL A 736 24.55 -18.43 -84.57
CA VAL A 736 23.65 -18.64 -85.72
C VAL A 736 23.82 -20.08 -86.23
N GLY A 737 22.72 -20.73 -86.58
CA GLY A 737 22.77 -22.04 -87.25
C GLY A 737 23.39 -21.94 -88.64
N GLY A 738 24.12 -22.97 -89.04
CA GLY A 738 24.76 -23.04 -90.34
C GLY A 738 23.74 -23.19 -91.48
N PRO A 739 24.03 -22.67 -92.68
CA PRO A 739 23.19 -22.87 -93.86
C PRO A 739 23.28 -24.32 -94.36
N GLY A 740 22.19 -24.83 -94.92
CA GLY A 740 22.10 -26.17 -95.52
C GLY A 740 20.74 -26.38 -96.19
N SER A 741 20.47 -27.59 -96.68
CA SER A 741 19.13 -27.94 -97.21
C SER A 741 18.02 -27.71 -96.19
N PHE A 742 18.36 -27.90 -94.91
CA PHE A 742 17.68 -27.37 -93.75
C PHE A 742 18.68 -26.52 -92.96
N PRO A 743 18.40 -25.24 -92.66
CA PRO A 743 19.25 -24.45 -91.77
C PRO A 743 19.38 -25.13 -90.41
N GLY A 744 20.58 -25.07 -89.83
CA GLY A 744 20.78 -25.48 -88.44
C GLY A 744 19.96 -24.61 -87.49
N ALA A 745 19.57 -25.16 -86.35
CA ALA A 745 18.92 -24.38 -85.31
C ALA A 745 19.91 -23.32 -84.76
N PRO A 746 19.46 -22.09 -84.44
CA PRO A 746 20.26 -21.17 -83.68
C PRO A 746 20.51 -21.72 -82.27
N GLY A 747 21.68 -21.42 -81.71
CA GLY A 747 21.97 -21.74 -80.32
C GLY A 747 21.12 -20.91 -79.37
N ALA A 748 20.90 -21.42 -78.16
CA ALA A 748 20.23 -20.64 -77.12
C ALA A 748 21.15 -19.50 -76.64
N ALA A 749 20.55 -18.36 -76.26
CA ALA A 749 21.29 -17.33 -75.53
C ALA A 749 21.67 -17.84 -74.13
N GLY A 750 22.79 -17.36 -73.61
CA GLY A 750 23.19 -17.59 -72.24
C GLY A 750 22.18 -17.00 -71.26
N GLN A 751 22.14 -17.56 -70.05
CA GLN A 751 21.20 -17.16 -69.00
C GLN A 751 21.89 -16.32 -67.93
N GLY A 752 21.09 -15.53 -67.19
CA GLY A 752 21.58 -14.80 -66.01
C GLY A 752 22.70 -13.82 -66.36
N PRO A 753 22.43 -12.69 -67.04
CA PRO A 753 23.45 -11.74 -67.46
C PRO A 753 24.31 -11.24 -66.30
N ASP A 754 23.73 -10.96 -65.13
CA ASP A 754 24.48 -10.57 -63.94
C ASP A 754 24.99 -11.78 -63.15
N PHE A 755 24.13 -12.76 -62.89
CA PHE A 755 24.46 -13.94 -62.08
C PHE A 755 23.82 -15.21 -62.63
N TYR A 756 24.58 -16.29 -62.70
CA TYR A 756 24.08 -17.63 -63.01
C TYR A 756 24.75 -18.69 -62.13
N ASN A 757 23.94 -19.57 -61.52
CA ASN A 757 24.42 -20.69 -60.71
C ASN A 757 23.96 -22.02 -61.29
N SER A 758 24.91 -22.85 -61.72
CA SER A 758 24.62 -24.14 -62.36
C SER A 758 24.25 -25.27 -61.39
N ARG A 759 24.37 -25.06 -60.07
CA ARG A 759 24.00 -26.03 -59.02
C ARG A 759 22.64 -25.78 -58.39
N ILE A 760 21.89 -24.76 -58.81
CA ILE A 760 20.53 -24.55 -58.31
C ILE A 760 19.62 -25.67 -58.87
N VAL A 761 19.38 -26.68 -58.04
CA VAL A 761 18.09 -27.35 -57.97
C VAL A 761 17.13 -26.30 -57.41
N PHE A 762 16.03 -26.00 -58.11
CA PHE A 762 15.05 -25.02 -57.66
C PHE A 762 14.58 -25.32 -56.23
N ASP A 763 15.08 -24.56 -55.26
CA ASP A 763 14.49 -24.40 -53.94
C ASP A 763 13.96 -22.96 -53.86
N PRO A 764 12.63 -22.75 -53.90
CA PRO A 764 12.02 -21.43 -54.04
C PRO A 764 12.14 -20.54 -52.78
N GLY A 765 12.94 -20.91 -51.78
CA GLY A 765 13.03 -20.22 -50.49
C GLY A 765 14.20 -19.25 -50.27
N LEU A 766 15.08 -19.01 -51.24
CA LEU A 766 16.37 -18.31 -50.97
C LEU A 766 16.65 -17.02 -51.77
N PHE A 767 15.67 -16.45 -52.47
CA PHE A 767 15.80 -15.10 -53.04
C PHE A 767 14.92 -14.13 -52.28
N GLU A 768 15.50 -13.46 -51.28
CA GLU A 768 14.96 -12.20 -50.76
C GLU A 768 15.30 -11.13 -51.80
N ILE A 769 14.33 -10.82 -52.65
CA ILE A 769 14.41 -9.69 -53.57
C ILE A 769 14.27 -8.45 -52.70
N GLN A 770 15.36 -7.69 -52.50
CA GLN A 770 15.25 -6.35 -51.92
C GLN A 770 14.28 -5.55 -52.80
N GLU A 771 13.19 -5.08 -52.20
CA GLU A 771 12.24 -4.15 -52.80
C GLU A 771 12.99 -2.94 -53.34
N PHE A 772 12.86 -2.69 -54.65
CA PHE A 772 13.15 -1.39 -55.21
C PHE A 772 12.18 -0.36 -54.61
N ALA A 773 12.72 0.75 -54.11
CA ALA A 773 11.96 1.93 -53.72
C ALA A 773 10.95 2.33 -54.83
N PRO A 774 9.77 2.86 -54.48
CA PRO A 774 8.72 3.14 -55.46
C PRO A 774 9.19 4.19 -56.46
N LEU A 775 9.00 3.88 -57.74
CA LEU A 775 9.16 4.79 -58.87
C LEU A 775 8.37 6.08 -58.62
N VAL A 776 9.07 7.22 -58.64
CA VAL A 776 8.48 8.55 -58.78
C VAL A 776 7.66 8.54 -60.08
N PRO A 777 6.39 9.00 -60.10
CA PRO A 777 5.61 9.02 -61.31
C PRO A 777 6.24 10.00 -62.33
N PHE A 778 6.34 9.50 -63.56
CA PHE A 778 6.81 10.20 -64.75
C PHE A 778 6.01 11.50 -64.96
N ASP A 779 6.69 12.66 -64.96
CA ASP A 779 6.11 13.97 -65.31
C ASP A 779 6.23 14.19 -66.83
N PRO A 780 5.12 14.17 -67.60
CA PRO A 780 5.15 14.38 -69.04
C PRO A 780 5.28 15.86 -69.45
N SER A 781 5.48 16.80 -68.53
CA SER A 781 5.52 18.24 -68.85
C SER A 781 6.88 18.77 -69.35
N LEU A 782 7.90 17.91 -69.51
CA LEU A 782 9.27 18.31 -69.87
C LEU A 782 9.68 18.07 -71.34
N PHE A 783 8.74 17.81 -72.26
CA PHE A 783 9.03 17.83 -73.69
C PHE A 783 8.30 18.99 -74.38
N GLU A 784 9.01 20.11 -74.51
CA GLU A 784 8.67 21.14 -75.50
C GLU A 784 8.88 20.59 -76.91
N GLU A 785 7.81 20.68 -77.72
CA GLU A 785 7.87 20.55 -79.16
C GLU A 785 8.81 21.59 -79.77
N ASN A 786 9.77 21.13 -80.57
CA ASN A 786 10.26 21.89 -81.71
C ASN A 786 10.43 20.96 -82.92
N GLY A 787 9.37 20.92 -83.73
CA GLY A 787 9.42 21.07 -85.18
C GLY A 787 10.14 20.03 -86.05
N GLY A 788 9.34 19.23 -86.75
CA GLY A 788 9.24 19.31 -88.22
C GLY A 788 10.15 18.43 -89.10
N GLY A 789 9.49 17.63 -89.95
CA GLY A 789 9.84 17.54 -91.37
C GLY A 789 10.54 16.26 -91.88
N GLU A 790 9.75 15.46 -92.61
CA GLU A 790 10.07 14.37 -93.56
C GLU A 790 10.62 13.03 -93.04
#